data_AF-A0A9W7L3D3-F1
#
_entry.id   AF-A0A9W7L3D3-F1
#
_cell.length_a   1.000
_cell.length_b   1.000
_cell.length_c   1.000
_cell.angle_alpha   90.00
_cell.angle_beta   90.00
_cell.angle_gamma   90.00
#
_symmetry.space_group_name_H-M   'P 1'
#
loop_
_entity.id
_entity.type
_entity.pdbx_description
1 polymer ?
#
loop_
_entity_poly.entity_id
_entity_poly.type
_entity_poly.pdbx_seq_one_letter_code
_entity_poly.pdbx_strand_id
1 'polypeptide(L)'
;MQASRKRLQNLNDKEKFRRIGNLKEILTTRFLKSKLSTLKSNAAYRLILASQLSSSLRTCFLDSSRTSQLPQKISSEDMAKLAVSYIEAIKMSSMHTREDMTRWFDANFPSLESTDRDFKAAVRNFRVLLTELAVLMRPMIKMFRVALGLRLSVIAISSYADMVTDVLVTIDFFKKGQTSMGAASVSCVCTALFFQFLCIIMQYHGQKQNKKSFYMGIITLVGLGPLLQAWDVFRGIEQGEGMMCDPSRMLATTKAIEILFESLPESILQATALLSTEHTKLSTINYIGIGSSLFSAGFILTDANLGICKSLMMNSPNNPYYNMLPGKKARFTRCMSGYALFTTMYFSTSVFTIALVYLKYGGTSILRVVVAEVSVMFLYKHFVDGELLAYSLISKPSRLDPLCGMVFKFAYYLSTCVSYIPFLKNPCELGAHVAAALIVWRMVTNSALVVLTLPGLVDEGTLPWMTVTAGLAGYFSCLFLSWLGAFWYWGSMADRHQIRRWWMRQTGKQHIEECWDDENIWFCRAMTKDEEMANWFNSIHPIHLPMTRIKTWITVELVGKYSSQNEMESSQAKCPPFMTQAFKLRILDIFSWWGRDEELAEVKEALDLLPTFVEVESIKKMHSRITKERSKKVQVHPAEDGTE
;
A
#
# COMPACT_ATOMS: atom_id res chain seq x y z
N MET A 1 35.18 -13.33 19.56
CA MET A 1 34.43 -14.50 19.06
C MET A 1 35.26 -15.79 19.04
N GLN A 2 36.44 -15.81 18.40
CA GLN A 2 37.31 -17.00 18.37
C GLN A 2 37.84 -17.43 19.75
N ALA A 3 38.19 -16.48 20.63
CA ALA A 3 38.59 -16.78 22.02
C ALA A 3 37.45 -17.41 22.85
N SER A 4 36.19 -17.05 22.55
CA SER A 4 35.00 -17.63 23.17
C SER A 4 34.74 -19.07 22.68
N ARG A 5 35.06 -19.37 21.41
CA ARG A 5 34.99 -20.72 20.84
C ARG A 5 36.01 -21.68 21.47
N LYS A 6 37.27 -21.27 21.65
CA LYS A 6 38.30 -22.08 22.32
C LYS A 6 37.95 -22.38 23.79
N ARG A 7 37.38 -21.42 24.52
CA ARG A 7 36.91 -21.64 25.91
C ARG A 7 35.69 -22.57 26.00
N LEU A 8 34.85 -22.64 24.97
CA LEU A 8 33.70 -23.53 24.92
C LEU A 8 34.09 -24.99 24.65
N GLN A 9 35.16 -25.24 23.90
CA GLN A 9 35.62 -26.61 23.60
C GLN A 9 36.16 -27.34 24.83
N ASN A 10 36.72 -26.63 25.81
CA ASN A 10 37.36 -27.23 27.01
C ASN A 10 36.43 -27.41 28.22
N LEU A 11 35.13 -27.13 28.10
CA LEU A 11 34.18 -27.28 29.21
C LEU A 11 33.50 -28.65 29.19
N ASN A 12 33.35 -29.26 30.38
CA ASN A 12 32.58 -30.48 30.60
C ASN A 12 31.12 -30.26 30.15
N ASP A 13 30.50 -31.27 29.55
CA ASP A 13 29.19 -31.17 28.88
C ASP A 13 28.06 -30.70 29.82
N LYS A 14 28.17 -30.99 31.13
CA LYS A 14 27.25 -30.48 32.16
C LYS A 14 27.32 -28.94 32.31
N GLU A 15 28.50 -28.37 32.12
CA GLU A 15 28.78 -26.93 32.27
C GLU A 15 28.46 -26.16 30.97
N LYS A 16 28.61 -26.81 29.81
CA LYS A 16 28.07 -26.33 28.52
C LYS A 16 26.55 -26.21 28.57
N PHE A 17 25.84 -27.20 29.10
CA PHE A 17 24.38 -27.15 29.24
C PHE A 17 23.91 -26.06 30.21
N ARG A 18 24.59 -25.88 31.34
CA ARG A 18 24.28 -24.78 32.29
C ARG A 18 24.52 -23.41 31.65
N ARG A 19 25.55 -23.27 30.81
CA ARG A 19 25.80 -22.05 30.03
C ARG A 19 24.87 -21.87 28.84
N ILE A 20 24.30 -22.93 28.25
CA ILE A 20 23.18 -22.84 27.28
C ILE A 20 21.90 -22.34 27.98
N GLY A 21 21.68 -22.72 29.25
CA GLY A 21 20.66 -22.11 30.11
C GLY A 21 20.87 -20.60 30.33
N ASN A 22 22.11 -20.16 30.57
CA ASN A 22 22.45 -18.73 30.62
C ASN A 22 22.44 -18.06 29.23
N LEU A 23 22.69 -18.82 28.16
CA LEU A 23 22.54 -18.35 26.78
C LEU A 23 21.06 -18.15 26.42
N LYS A 24 20.16 -18.96 27.00
CA LYS A 24 18.71 -18.73 26.99
C LYS A 24 18.43 -17.39 27.64
N GLU A 25 18.95 -17.09 28.82
CA GLU A 25 18.75 -15.78 29.44
C GLU A 25 19.39 -14.63 28.62
N ILE A 26 20.55 -14.83 28.00
CA ILE A 26 21.26 -13.80 27.23
C ILE A 26 20.62 -13.57 25.83
N LEU A 27 20.21 -14.60 25.11
CA LEU A 27 19.47 -14.49 23.83
C LEU A 27 18.04 -14.01 24.10
N THR A 28 17.36 -14.56 25.08
CA THR A 28 15.97 -14.19 25.41
C THR A 28 15.87 -12.82 26.09
N THR A 29 16.95 -12.26 26.62
CA THR A 29 16.92 -10.93 27.28
C THR A 29 17.74 -9.86 26.58
N ARG A 30 18.80 -10.17 25.81
CA ARG A 30 19.52 -9.16 25.00
C ARG A 30 19.09 -9.15 23.55
N PHE A 31 18.99 -10.32 22.89
CA PHE A 31 18.53 -10.37 21.50
C PHE A 31 17.05 -9.98 21.41
N LEU A 32 16.21 -10.53 22.29
CA LEU A 32 14.81 -10.10 22.37
C LEU A 32 14.65 -8.67 22.87
N LYS A 33 15.45 -8.10 23.78
CA LYS A 33 15.27 -6.70 24.22
C LYS A 33 15.80 -5.69 23.20
N SER A 34 16.88 -6.02 22.49
CA SER A 34 17.41 -5.25 21.35
C SER A 34 16.49 -5.33 20.13
N LYS A 35 15.88 -6.48 19.87
CA LYS A 35 14.88 -6.63 18.79
C LYS A 35 13.51 -6.10 19.24
N LEU A 36 13.06 -6.30 20.48
CA LEU A 36 11.77 -5.79 21.01
C LEU A 36 11.71 -4.27 21.06
N SER A 37 12.81 -3.59 21.42
CA SER A 37 12.85 -2.12 21.38
C SER A 37 12.67 -1.61 19.95
N THR A 38 13.12 -2.39 18.97
CA THR A 38 12.92 -2.16 17.52
C THR A 38 11.54 -2.63 17.04
N LEU A 39 10.95 -3.65 17.68
CA LEU A 39 9.62 -4.25 17.41
C LEU A 39 8.46 -3.58 18.18
N LYS A 40 8.59 -2.32 18.60
CA LYS A 40 7.48 -1.57 19.26
C LYS A 40 6.63 -0.73 18.29
N SER A 41 6.94 -0.69 16.98
CA SER A 41 6.13 0.02 15.97
C SER A 41 5.68 -0.85 14.77
N ASN A 42 4.36 -1.02 14.61
CA ASN A 42 3.61 -1.31 13.36
C ASN A 42 3.11 -2.73 12.96
N ALA A 43 1.85 -2.72 12.50
CA ALA A 43 0.95 -3.77 12.03
C ALA A 43 1.47 -4.93 11.19
N ALA A 44 2.53 -4.69 10.43
CA ALA A 44 3.03 -5.65 9.45
C ALA A 44 4.02 -6.66 10.07
N TYR A 45 3.92 -6.81 11.39
CA TYR A 45 4.54 -7.86 12.19
C TYR A 45 4.27 -9.27 11.66
N ARG A 46 3.17 -9.57 10.97
CA ARG A 46 2.88 -10.96 10.58
C ARG A 46 3.96 -11.54 9.66
N LEU A 47 4.31 -10.85 8.59
CA LEU A 47 5.29 -11.31 7.59
C LEU A 47 6.73 -11.12 8.04
N ILE A 48 7.08 -9.99 8.66
CA ILE A 48 8.44 -9.77 9.18
C ILE A 48 8.72 -10.68 10.37
N LEU A 49 7.79 -10.83 11.29
CA LEU A 49 7.99 -11.71 12.42
C LEU A 49 7.91 -13.16 11.94
N ALA A 50 7.07 -13.52 10.96
CA ALA A 50 7.14 -14.85 10.36
C ALA A 50 8.46 -15.11 9.62
N SER A 51 9.02 -14.14 8.87
CA SER A 51 10.28 -14.32 8.15
C SER A 51 11.49 -14.26 9.07
N GLN A 52 11.50 -13.39 10.08
CA GLN A 52 12.56 -13.32 11.08
C GLN A 52 12.48 -14.47 12.07
N LEU A 53 11.29 -14.92 12.44
CA LEU A 53 11.09 -16.15 13.19
C LEU A 53 11.54 -17.32 12.32
N SER A 54 11.06 -17.47 11.09
CA SER A 54 11.52 -18.51 10.14
C SER A 54 13.05 -18.52 9.98
N SER A 55 13.68 -17.35 9.81
CA SER A 55 15.13 -17.21 9.74
C SER A 55 15.81 -17.59 11.07
N SER A 56 15.32 -17.12 12.21
CA SER A 56 15.88 -17.45 13.53
C SER A 56 15.69 -18.93 13.87
N LEU A 57 14.54 -19.50 13.51
CA LEU A 57 14.24 -20.92 13.61
C LEU A 57 15.20 -21.71 12.73
N ARG A 58 15.37 -21.29 11.47
CA ARG A 58 16.32 -21.90 10.53
C ARG A 58 17.74 -21.83 11.08
N THR A 59 18.19 -20.70 11.65
CA THR A 59 19.52 -20.59 12.25
C THR A 59 19.65 -21.47 13.49
N CYS A 60 18.65 -21.51 14.38
CA CYS A 60 18.63 -22.42 15.53
C CYS A 60 18.65 -23.90 15.11
N PHE A 61 17.95 -24.26 14.03
CA PHE A 61 17.89 -25.62 13.51
C PHE A 61 19.19 -26.00 12.75
N LEU A 62 19.79 -25.08 12.01
CA LEU A 62 21.02 -25.31 11.25
C LEU A 62 22.29 -25.30 12.13
N ASP A 63 22.33 -24.46 13.17
CA ASP A 63 23.47 -24.39 14.10
C ASP A 63 23.47 -25.58 15.09
N SER A 64 22.32 -26.27 15.25
CA SER A 64 22.20 -27.56 15.96
C SER A 64 22.71 -28.76 15.14
N SER A 65 23.74 -28.55 14.33
CA SER A 65 24.31 -29.45 13.30
C SER A 65 24.91 -30.78 13.80
N ARG A 66 24.61 -31.23 15.02
CA ARG A 66 24.83 -32.64 15.42
C ARG A 66 23.64 -33.56 15.14
N THR A 67 22.45 -33.03 14.84
CA THR A 67 21.26 -33.83 14.49
C THR A 67 20.82 -33.52 13.06
N SER A 68 21.44 -34.22 12.11
CA SER A 68 21.31 -34.04 10.65
C SER A 68 19.90 -34.23 10.06
N GLN A 69 18.90 -34.65 10.86
CA GLN A 69 17.61 -35.10 10.33
C GLN A 69 16.48 -34.05 10.37
N LEU A 70 16.59 -33.01 11.19
CA LEU A 70 15.46 -32.08 11.40
C LEU A 70 15.36 -30.95 10.35
N PRO A 71 16.45 -30.29 9.93
CA PRO A 71 16.38 -29.23 8.91
C PRO A 71 16.06 -29.76 7.51
N GLN A 72 16.37 -31.03 7.21
CA GLN A 72 16.09 -31.65 5.91
C GLN A 72 14.61 -31.97 5.69
N LYS A 73 13.80 -32.09 6.76
CA LYS A 73 12.39 -32.48 6.66
C LYS A 73 11.39 -31.33 6.53
N ILE A 74 11.76 -30.10 6.89
CA ILE A 74 10.84 -28.96 6.86
C ILE A 74 11.23 -28.03 5.71
N SER A 75 10.42 -28.00 4.65
CA SER A 75 10.70 -27.13 3.51
C SER A 75 10.59 -25.65 3.92
N SER A 76 11.20 -24.75 3.14
CA SER A 76 11.06 -23.30 3.36
C SER A 76 9.60 -22.83 3.33
N GLU A 77 8.77 -23.48 2.53
CA GLU A 77 7.34 -23.21 2.40
C GLU A 77 6.58 -23.63 3.67
N ASP A 78 6.94 -24.78 4.25
CA ASP A 78 6.35 -25.28 5.50
C ASP A 78 6.69 -24.36 6.68
N MET A 79 7.90 -23.77 6.71
CA MET A 79 8.29 -22.81 7.75
C MET A 79 7.47 -21.52 7.71
N ALA A 80 7.12 -21.03 6.52
CA ALA A 80 6.26 -19.85 6.38
C ALA A 80 4.84 -20.15 6.85
N LYS A 81 4.26 -21.28 6.42
CA LYS A 81 2.94 -21.75 6.87
C LYS A 81 2.90 -21.96 8.38
N LEU A 82 3.94 -22.56 8.95
CA LEU A 82 4.10 -22.77 10.39
C LEU A 82 4.16 -21.43 11.14
N ALA A 83 4.92 -20.46 10.63
CA ALA A 83 5.03 -19.16 11.27
C ALA A 83 3.70 -18.37 11.24
N VAL A 84 2.93 -18.47 10.15
CA VAL A 84 1.57 -17.92 10.07
C VAL A 84 0.65 -18.61 11.09
N SER A 85 0.65 -19.94 11.12
CA SER A 85 -0.12 -20.76 12.07
C SER A 85 0.23 -20.42 13.53
N TYR A 86 1.50 -20.22 13.85
CA TYR A 86 1.98 -19.81 15.18
C TYR A 86 1.40 -18.45 15.59
N ILE A 87 1.42 -17.48 14.68
CA ILE A 87 0.90 -16.13 14.93
C ILE A 87 -0.64 -16.15 15.07
N GLU A 88 -1.34 -17.01 14.34
CA GLU A 88 -2.78 -17.21 14.49
C GLU A 88 -3.13 -17.86 15.83
N ALA A 89 -2.38 -18.87 16.25
CA ALA A 89 -2.53 -19.46 17.58
C ALA A 89 -2.34 -18.42 18.70
N ILE A 90 -1.34 -17.54 18.59
CA ILE A 90 -1.16 -16.45 19.57
C ILE A 90 -2.39 -15.54 19.63
N LYS A 91 -2.98 -15.21 18.47
CA LYS A 91 -4.18 -14.35 18.39
C LYS A 91 -5.40 -14.99 19.02
N MET A 92 -5.58 -16.29 18.79
CA MET A 92 -6.70 -17.08 19.29
C MET A 92 -6.51 -17.52 20.74
N SER A 93 -5.31 -17.36 21.29
CA SER A 93 -5.01 -17.85 22.64
C SER A 93 -5.84 -17.16 23.73
N SER A 94 -6.44 -18.00 24.57
CA SER A 94 -7.19 -17.69 25.77
C SER A 94 -6.29 -17.07 26.84
N MET A 95 -6.81 -16.79 28.04
CA MET A 95 -5.96 -16.37 29.17
C MET A 95 -4.81 -17.36 29.43
N HIS A 96 -4.97 -18.63 29.06
CA HIS A 96 -3.97 -19.70 29.21
C HIS A 96 -3.06 -19.83 27.98
N THR A 97 -2.43 -18.73 27.56
CA THR A 97 -1.55 -18.69 26.37
C THR A 97 -0.46 -19.75 26.39
N ARG A 98 0.09 -20.08 27.57
CA ARG A 98 1.11 -21.11 27.72
C ARG A 98 0.60 -22.49 27.32
N GLU A 99 -0.63 -22.83 27.71
CA GLU A 99 -1.26 -24.12 27.39
C GLU A 99 -1.70 -24.18 25.92
N ASP A 100 -2.30 -23.12 25.40
CA ASP A 100 -2.76 -23.06 24.01
C ASP A 100 -1.59 -23.19 23.03
N MET A 101 -0.49 -22.49 23.28
CA MET A 101 0.70 -22.56 22.43
C MET A 101 1.46 -23.87 22.59
N THR A 102 1.35 -24.47 23.76
CA THR A 102 1.84 -25.83 24.00
C THR A 102 1.05 -26.85 23.18
N ARG A 103 -0.29 -26.78 23.18
CA ARG A 103 -1.14 -27.63 22.34
C ARG A 103 -0.88 -27.41 20.86
N TRP A 104 -0.73 -26.15 20.44
CA TRP A 104 -0.35 -25.82 19.08
C TRP A 104 1.00 -26.43 18.70
N PHE A 105 2.01 -26.34 19.56
CA PHE A 105 3.32 -26.94 19.32
C PHE A 105 3.20 -28.46 19.16
N ASP A 106 2.54 -29.12 20.10
CA ASP A 106 2.37 -30.58 20.09
C ASP A 106 1.58 -31.06 18.85
N ALA A 107 0.62 -30.26 18.37
CA ALA A 107 -0.15 -30.54 17.15
C ALA A 107 0.64 -30.36 15.84
N ASN A 108 1.54 -29.37 15.77
CA ASN A 108 2.35 -29.12 14.56
C ASN A 108 3.64 -29.96 14.55
N PHE A 109 4.04 -30.50 15.70
CA PHE A 109 5.25 -31.33 15.84
C PHE A 109 4.99 -32.67 16.57
N PRO A 110 4.02 -33.49 16.13
CA PRO A 110 3.62 -34.71 16.83
C PRO A 110 4.67 -35.83 16.78
N SER A 111 5.60 -35.79 15.82
CA SER A 111 6.53 -36.88 15.48
C SER A 111 7.97 -36.68 15.99
N LEU A 112 8.19 -35.75 16.91
CA LEU A 112 9.51 -35.51 17.51
C LEU A 112 9.88 -36.48 18.65
N GLU A 113 9.19 -37.63 18.75
CA GLU A 113 9.55 -38.73 19.65
C GLU A 113 10.73 -39.52 19.08
N SER A 114 11.93 -38.94 19.09
CA SER A 114 13.15 -39.69 18.86
C SER A 114 13.60 -40.39 20.14
N THR A 115 14.23 -41.56 20.02
CA THR A 115 14.92 -42.25 21.13
C THR A 115 16.15 -41.49 21.64
N ASP A 116 16.67 -40.53 20.85
CA ASP A 116 17.81 -39.69 21.22
C ASP A 116 17.45 -38.70 22.34
N ARG A 117 18.15 -38.82 23.48
CA ARG A 117 17.96 -37.97 24.67
C ARG A 117 18.32 -36.51 24.41
N ASP A 118 19.35 -36.24 23.62
CA ASP A 118 19.83 -34.88 23.38
C ASP A 118 18.85 -34.13 22.48
N PHE A 119 18.32 -34.81 21.47
CA PHE A 119 17.27 -34.27 20.63
C PHE A 119 15.98 -33.99 21.40
N LYS A 120 15.54 -34.91 22.27
CA LYS A 120 14.36 -34.70 23.12
C LYS A 120 14.53 -33.50 24.06
N ALA A 121 15.74 -33.27 24.58
CA ALA A 121 16.06 -32.09 25.36
C ALA A 121 16.03 -30.79 24.53
N ALA A 122 16.54 -30.82 23.29
CA ALA A 122 16.50 -29.69 22.37
C ALA A 122 15.06 -29.30 21.99
N VAL A 123 14.21 -30.27 21.64
CA VAL A 123 12.80 -30.06 21.31
C VAL A 123 12.04 -29.48 22.50
N ARG A 124 12.27 -30.00 23.71
CA ARG A 124 11.68 -29.45 24.94
C ARG A 124 12.09 -27.99 25.17
N ASN A 125 13.38 -27.66 24.99
CA ASN A 125 13.87 -26.30 25.13
C ASN A 125 13.26 -25.36 24.09
N PHE A 126 13.10 -25.85 22.86
CA PHE A 126 12.49 -25.11 21.76
C PHE A 126 10.99 -24.85 21.99
N ARG A 127 10.24 -25.86 22.45
CA ARG A 127 8.85 -25.71 22.90
C ARG A 127 8.72 -24.62 23.95
N VAL A 128 9.56 -24.66 24.99
CA VAL A 128 9.55 -23.63 26.05
C VAL A 128 9.86 -22.24 25.46
N LEU A 129 10.84 -22.14 24.57
CA LEU A 129 11.20 -20.86 23.95
C LEU A 129 10.03 -20.26 23.15
N LEU A 130 9.39 -21.05 22.29
CA LEU A 130 8.24 -20.60 21.52
C LEU A 130 7.07 -20.22 22.43
N THR A 131 6.76 -21.04 23.43
CA THR A 131 5.66 -20.74 24.34
C THR A 131 5.90 -19.45 25.14
N GLU A 132 7.11 -19.22 25.66
CA GLU A 132 7.43 -17.97 26.37
C GLU A 132 7.45 -16.76 25.42
N LEU A 133 7.94 -16.93 24.19
CA LEU A 133 7.88 -15.89 23.17
C LEU A 133 6.43 -15.49 22.86
N ALA A 134 5.52 -16.46 22.74
CA ALA A 134 4.11 -16.22 22.53
C ALA A 134 3.45 -15.45 23.69
N VAL A 135 3.81 -15.78 24.93
CA VAL A 135 3.34 -15.05 26.13
C VAL A 135 3.77 -13.59 26.09
N LEU A 136 5.02 -13.31 25.71
CA LEU A 136 5.54 -11.95 25.55
C LEU A 136 4.90 -11.20 24.37
N MET A 137 4.61 -11.90 23.27
CA MET A 137 4.04 -11.30 22.06
C MET A 137 2.54 -11.04 22.14
N ARG A 138 1.78 -11.84 22.89
CA ARG A 138 0.33 -11.72 23.00
C ARG A 138 -0.15 -10.32 23.39
N PRO A 139 0.32 -9.67 24.47
CA PRO A 139 -0.15 -8.34 24.84
C PRO A 139 0.16 -7.32 23.74
N MET A 140 1.30 -7.44 23.06
CA MET A 140 1.66 -6.55 21.95
C MET A 140 0.71 -6.74 20.75
N ILE A 141 0.43 -7.98 20.36
CA ILE A 141 -0.49 -8.28 19.24
C ILE A 141 -1.92 -7.84 19.58
N LYS A 142 -2.39 -8.06 20.81
CA LYS A 142 -3.73 -7.62 21.24
C LYS A 142 -3.84 -6.10 21.28
N MET A 143 -2.89 -5.39 21.89
CA MET A 143 -2.89 -3.93 21.90
C MET A 143 -2.78 -3.36 20.48
N PHE A 144 -2.00 -3.99 19.60
CA PHE A 144 -1.91 -3.58 18.21
C PHE A 144 -3.27 -3.70 17.49
N ARG A 145 -4.00 -4.82 17.67
CA ARG A 145 -5.33 -5.01 17.08
C ARG A 145 -6.35 -4.03 17.64
N VAL A 146 -6.33 -3.77 18.96
CA VAL A 146 -7.20 -2.78 19.59
C VAL A 146 -6.91 -1.38 19.05
N ALA A 147 -5.63 -1.00 18.95
CA ALA A 147 -5.24 0.30 18.39
C ALA A 147 -5.62 0.45 16.92
N LEU A 148 -5.45 -0.61 16.11
CA LEU A 148 -5.89 -0.62 14.72
C LEU A 148 -7.43 -0.52 14.62
N GLY A 149 -8.15 -1.26 15.45
CA GLY A 149 -9.61 -1.19 15.55
C GLY A 149 -10.09 0.22 15.91
N LEU A 150 -9.55 0.81 16.98
CA LEU A 150 -9.87 2.17 17.41
C LEU A 150 -9.59 3.20 16.31
N ARG A 151 -8.41 3.13 15.66
CA ARG A 151 -8.05 3.99 14.54
C ARG A 151 -9.11 3.90 13.42
N LEU A 152 -9.42 2.69 12.96
CA LEU A 152 -10.38 2.48 11.88
C LEU A 152 -11.81 2.90 12.29
N SER A 153 -12.20 2.67 13.54
CA SER A 153 -13.48 3.13 14.07
C SER A 153 -13.59 4.65 14.11
N VAL A 154 -12.55 5.35 14.57
CA VAL A 154 -12.53 6.84 14.59
C VAL A 154 -12.67 7.39 13.16
N ILE A 155 -11.96 6.80 12.20
CA ILE A 155 -12.05 7.21 10.79
C ILE A 155 -13.44 6.96 10.22
N ALA A 156 -14.01 5.77 10.48
CA ALA A 156 -15.34 5.42 10.02
C ALA A 156 -16.40 6.36 10.62
N ILE A 157 -16.38 6.56 11.94
CA ILE A 157 -17.29 7.49 12.64
C ILE A 157 -17.15 8.91 12.10
N SER A 158 -15.92 9.38 11.89
CA SER A 158 -15.66 10.70 11.31
C SER A 158 -16.21 10.84 9.89
N SER A 159 -16.09 9.82 9.05
CA SER A 159 -16.65 9.83 7.68
C SER A 159 -18.18 9.81 7.70
N TYR A 160 -18.81 9.01 8.58
CA TYR A 160 -20.27 8.98 8.70
C TYR A 160 -20.83 10.25 9.34
N ALA A 161 -20.09 10.88 10.24
CA ALA A 161 -20.46 12.17 10.80
C ALA A 161 -20.46 13.26 9.73
N ASP A 162 -19.43 13.29 8.85
CA ASP A 162 -19.34 14.18 7.70
C ASP A 162 -20.54 13.99 6.75
N MET A 163 -20.80 12.73 6.35
CA MET A 163 -21.96 12.38 5.52
C MET A 163 -23.30 12.83 6.15
N VAL A 164 -23.46 12.71 7.47
CA VAL A 164 -24.67 13.19 8.16
C VAL A 164 -24.75 14.71 8.13
N THR A 165 -23.64 15.41 8.38
CA THR A 165 -23.63 16.88 8.30
C THR A 165 -23.94 17.38 6.90
N ASP A 166 -23.44 16.71 5.87
CA ASP A 166 -23.67 17.03 4.45
C ASP A 166 -25.15 16.85 4.06
N VAL A 167 -25.79 15.77 4.52
CA VAL A 167 -27.25 15.56 4.37
C VAL A 167 -28.04 16.65 5.09
N LEU A 168 -27.66 17.02 6.30
CA LEU A 168 -28.35 18.08 7.06
C LEU A 168 -28.24 19.44 6.37
N VAL A 169 -27.05 19.78 5.87
CA VAL A 169 -26.80 21.01 5.10
C VAL A 169 -27.61 21.00 3.80
N THR A 170 -27.64 19.86 3.09
CA THR A 170 -28.44 19.70 1.88
C THR A 170 -29.94 19.92 2.14
N ILE A 171 -30.48 19.35 3.22
CA ILE A 171 -31.87 19.56 3.63
C ILE A 171 -32.13 21.03 3.95
N ASP A 172 -31.19 21.69 4.64
CA ASP A 172 -31.28 23.10 4.98
C ASP A 172 -31.30 23.98 3.71
N PHE A 173 -30.49 23.68 2.70
CA PHE A 173 -30.53 24.37 1.40
C PHE A 173 -31.89 24.25 0.72
N PHE A 174 -32.49 23.06 0.69
CA PHE A 174 -33.83 22.89 0.12
C PHE A 174 -34.90 23.62 0.92
N LYS A 175 -34.84 23.59 2.25
CA LYS A 175 -35.78 24.32 3.12
C LYS A 175 -35.69 25.83 2.93
N LYS A 176 -34.49 26.36 2.68
CA LYS A 176 -34.25 27.79 2.42
C LYS A 176 -34.55 28.21 0.98
N GLY A 177 -35.05 27.30 0.13
CA GLY A 177 -35.36 27.58 -1.27
C GLY A 177 -34.12 27.67 -2.18
N GLN A 178 -32.93 27.35 -1.69
CA GLN A 178 -31.68 27.34 -2.44
C GLN A 178 -31.50 26.02 -3.20
N THR A 179 -32.48 25.69 -4.06
CA THR A 179 -32.55 24.41 -4.78
C THR A 179 -31.31 24.11 -5.62
N SER A 180 -30.68 25.14 -6.20
CA SER A 180 -29.44 24.98 -6.98
C SER A 180 -28.25 24.52 -6.12
N MET A 181 -28.11 25.03 -4.89
CA MET A 181 -27.02 24.63 -3.99
C MET A 181 -27.28 23.23 -3.43
N GLY A 182 -28.54 22.92 -3.07
CA GLY A 182 -28.94 21.58 -2.65
C GLY A 182 -28.69 20.54 -3.75
N ALA A 183 -29.04 20.85 -5.01
CA ALA A 183 -28.76 19.97 -6.14
C ALA A 183 -27.25 19.78 -6.38
N ALA A 184 -26.44 20.83 -6.20
CA ALA A 184 -24.99 20.73 -6.29
C ALA A 184 -24.40 19.80 -5.21
N SER A 185 -24.85 19.91 -3.96
CA SER A 185 -24.42 19.00 -2.88
C SER A 185 -24.75 17.53 -3.22
N VAL A 186 -25.98 17.25 -3.63
CA VAL A 186 -26.39 15.89 -4.04
C VAL A 186 -25.53 15.38 -5.19
N SER A 187 -25.21 16.24 -6.16
CA SER A 187 -24.33 15.88 -7.28
C SER A 187 -22.92 15.51 -6.82
N CYS A 188 -22.38 16.14 -5.78
CA CYS A 188 -21.05 15.83 -5.24
C CYS A 188 -21.04 14.40 -4.65
N VAL A 189 -22.01 14.09 -3.79
CA VAL A 189 -22.19 12.75 -3.20
C VAL A 189 -22.38 11.69 -4.29
N CYS A 190 -23.26 11.93 -5.27
CA CYS A 190 -23.49 10.99 -6.37
C CYS A 190 -22.22 10.76 -7.20
N THR A 191 -21.42 11.80 -7.43
CA THR A 191 -20.16 11.72 -8.17
C THR A 191 -19.13 10.90 -7.41
N ALA A 192 -18.98 11.12 -6.10
CA ALA A 192 -18.09 10.33 -5.26
C ALA A 192 -18.49 8.84 -5.27
N LEU A 193 -19.77 8.52 -5.06
CA LEU A 193 -20.27 7.14 -5.11
C LEU A 193 -20.04 6.49 -6.48
N PHE A 194 -20.22 7.23 -7.57
CA PHE A 194 -19.95 6.75 -8.93
C PHE A 194 -18.47 6.36 -9.11
N PHE A 195 -17.53 7.21 -8.69
CA PHE A 195 -16.11 6.90 -8.80
C PHE A 195 -15.67 5.76 -7.85
N GLN A 196 -16.25 5.66 -6.65
CA GLN A 196 -16.01 4.53 -5.77
C GLN A 196 -16.49 3.21 -6.39
N PHE A 197 -17.68 3.22 -7.00
CA PHE A 197 -18.24 2.07 -7.72
C PHE A 197 -17.35 1.65 -8.89
N LEU A 198 -16.89 2.61 -9.70
CA LEU A 198 -15.92 2.36 -10.78
C LEU A 198 -14.65 1.69 -10.26
N CYS A 199 -14.10 2.19 -9.15
CA CYS A 199 -12.90 1.62 -8.55
C CYS A 199 -13.12 0.17 -8.07
N ILE A 200 -14.30 -0.15 -7.54
CA ILE A 200 -14.65 -1.52 -7.14
C ILE A 200 -14.77 -2.43 -8.37
N ILE A 201 -15.39 -1.97 -9.46
CA ILE A 201 -15.43 -2.74 -10.72
C ILE A 201 -14.01 -3.01 -11.22
N MET A 202 -13.16 -1.99 -11.29
CA MET A 202 -11.77 -2.14 -11.72
C MET A 202 -11.01 -3.12 -10.83
N GLN A 203 -11.16 -2.97 -9.51
CA GLN A 203 -10.50 -3.81 -8.50
C GLN A 203 -10.82 -5.31 -8.65
N TYR A 204 -12.03 -5.66 -9.07
CA TYR A 204 -12.48 -7.06 -9.20
C TYR A 204 -12.61 -7.56 -10.64
N HIS A 205 -12.32 -6.75 -11.65
CA HIS A 205 -12.46 -7.11 -13.07
C HIS A 205 -11.65 -8.37 -13.44
N GLY A 206 -10.49 -8.60 -12.80
CA GLY A 206 -9.65 -9.77 -13.04
C GLY A 206 -10.12 -11.07 -12.37
N GLN A 207 -11.14 -11.02 -11.49
CA GLN A 207 -11.59 -12.21 -10.76
C GLN A 207 -12.66 -12.97 -11.56
N LYS A 208 -12.51 -14.30 -11.65
CA LYS A 208 -13.49 -15.20 -12.30
C LYS A 208 -14.89 -15.21 -11.64
N GLN A 209 -15.09 -14.49 -10.54
CA GLN A 209 -16.34 -14.44 -9.77
C GLN A 209 -17.08 -13.10 -9.95
N ASN A 210 -17.62 -12.85 -11.15
CA ASN A 210 -18.35 -11.61 -11.49
C ASN A 210 -19.46 -11.24 -10.48
N LYS A 211 -20.11 -12.25 -9.86
CA LYS A 211 -21.16 -12.03 -8.84
C LYS A 211 -20.67 -11.27 -7.62
N LYS A 212 -19.42 -11.51 -7.19
CA LYS A 212 -18.83 -10.83 -6.02
C LYS A 212 -18.57 -9.36 -6.32
N SER A 213 -18.06 -9.05 -7.51
CA SER A 213 -17.82 -7.67 -7.95
C SER A 213 -19.12 -6.85 -7.94
N PHE A 214 -20.21 -7.43 -8.48
CA PHE A 214 -21.50 -6.75 -8.52
C PHE A 214 -22.06 -6.49 -7.11
N TYR A 215 -22.01 -7.49 -6.22
CA TYR A 215 -22.45 -7.35 -4.83
C TYR A 215 -21.65 -6.27 -4.08
N MET A 216 -20.32 -6.28 -4.19
CA MET A 216 -19.47 -5.24 -3.59
C MET A 216 -19.76 -3.85 -4.18
N GLY A 217 -20.09 -3.79 -5.47
CA GLY A 217 -20.54 -2.57 -6.13
C GLY A 217 -21.83 -2.02 -5.53
N ILE A 218 -22.86 -2.85 -5.34
CA ILE A 218 -24.13 -2.44 -4.69
C ILE A 218 -23.87 -1.94 -3.27
N ILE A 219 -23.08 -2.65 -2.47
CA ILE A 219 -22.77 -2.22 -1.09
C ILE A 219 -22.08 -0.85 -1.08
N THR A 220 -21.22 -0.60 -2.07
CA THR A 220 -20.55 0.69 -2.24
C THR A 220 -21.54 1.80 -2.58
N LEU A 221 -22.52 1.54 -3.46
CA LEU A 221 -23.58 2.50 -3.79
C LEU A 221 -24.49 2.86 -2.60
N VAL A 222 -24.60 1.97 -1.60
CA VAL A 222 -25.33 2.23 -0.34
C VAL A 222 -24.46 3.01 0.69
N GLY A 223 -23.21 3.34 0.36
CA GLY A 223 -22.30 4.07 1.27
C GLY A 223 -21.66 3.20 2.35
N LEU A 224 -21.73 1.86 2.21
CA LEU A 224 -21.10 0.90 3.14
C LEU A 224 -19.73 0.40 2.66
N GLY A 225 -19.33 0.77 1.44
CA GLY A 225 -18.03 0.41 0.86
C GLY A 225 -16.83 0.72 1.76
N PRO A 226 -16.69 1.95 2.28
CA PRO A 226 -15.56 2.31 3.14
C PRO A 226 -15.49 1.50 4.43
N LEU A 227 -16.65 1.16 5.03
CA LEU A 227 -16.73 0.34 6.23
C LEU A 227 -16.28 -1.10 5.97
N LEU A 228 -16.71 -1.70 4.85
CA LEU A 228 -16.25 -3.04 4.45
C LEU A 228 -14.76 -3.08 4.18
N GLN A 229 -14.22 -2.08 3.50
CA GLN A 229 -12.78 -2.02 3.23
C GLN A 229 -11.98 -1.82 4.52
N ALA A 230 -12.45 -0.98 5.44
CA ALA A 230 -11.86 -0.85 6.78
C ALA A 230 -11.91 -2.18 7.54
N TRP A 231 -13.01 -2.92 7.42
CA TRP A 231 -13.16 -4.25 8.01
C TRP A 231 -12.17 -5.27 7.41
N ASP A 232 -11.97 -5.25 6.10
CA ASP A 232 -11.01 -6.12 5.41
C ASP A 232 -9.57 -5.81 5.86
N VAL A 233 -9.22 -4.53 6.01
CA VAL A 233 -7.93 -4.08 6.59
C VAL A 233 -7.81 -4.53 8.05
N PHE A 234 -8.87 -4.42 8.85
CA PHE A 234 -8.88 -4.85 10.24
C PHE A 234 -8.65 -6.37 10.38
N ARG A 235 -9.30 -7.17 9.54
CA ARG A 235 -9.08 -8.63 9.47
C ARG A 235 -7.67 -8.98 8.98
N GLY A 236 -7.09 -8.08 8.18
CA GLY A 236 -5.81 -8.28 7.52
C GLY A 236 -5.95 -9.27 6.37
N ILE A 237 -6.99 -9.08 5.55
CA ILE A 237 -7.17 -9.84 4.31
C ILE A 237 -6.04 -9.49 3.37
N GLU A 238 -5.41 -10.51 2.78
CA GLU A 238 -4.36 -10.34 1.78
C GLU A 238 -4.98 -10.06 0.41
N GLN A 239 -4.17 -9.48 -0.49
CA GLN A 239 -4.58 -9.25 -1.88
C GLN A 239 -4.90 -10.59 -2.54
N GLY A 240 -6.17 -10.77 -2.94
CA GLY A 240 -6.59 -11.98 -3.64
C GLY A 240 -6.05 -12.04 -5.06
N GLU A 241 -5.97 -13.25 -5.62
CA GLU A 241 -5.61 -13.45 -7.03
C GLU A 241 -6.53 -12.62 -7.95
N GLY A 242 -5.95 -11.88 -8.89
CA GLY A 242 -6.68 -11.01 -9.83
C GLY A 242 -7.20 -9.69 -9.26
N MET A 243 -6.94 -9.36 -7.99
CA MET A 243 -7.23 -8.03 -7.44
C MET A 243 -6.14 -7.03 -7.84
N MET A 244 -6.50 -5.78 -8.18
CA MET A 244 -5.51 -4.76 -8.56
C MET A 244 -4.67 -4.29 -7.36
N CYS A 245 -5.34 -3.99 -6.25
CA CYS A 245 -4.71 -3.42 -5.05
C CYS A 245 -4.91 -4.29 -3.81
N ASP A 246 -4.02 -4.19 -2.83
CA ASP A 246 -4.27 -4.73 -1.49
C ASP A 246 -5.38 -3.92 -0.77
N PRO A 247 -6.08 -4.51 0.23
CA PRO A 247 -7.18 -3.82 0.91
C PRO A 247 -6.80 -2.48 1.54
N SER A 248 -5.54 -2.29 1.98
CA SER A 248 -5.12 -1.01 2.58
C SER A 248 -4.99 0.09 1.52
N ARG A 249 -4.47 -0.25 0.34
CA ARG A 249 -4.45 0.66 -0.81
C ARG A 249 -5.87 0.96 -1.28
N MET A 250 -6.75 -0.04 -1.35
CA MET A 250 -8.14 0.17 -1.75
C MET A 250 -8.85 1.14 -0.80
N LEU A 251 -8.72 0.94 0.52
CA LEU A 251 -9.28 1.87 1.52
C LEU A 251 -8.76 3.29 1.32
N ALA A 252 -7.45 3.46 1.12
CA ALA A 252 -6.87 4.78 0.90
C ALA A 252 -7.37 5.43 -0.41
N THR A 253 -7.55 4.65 -1.48
CA THR A 253 -8.12 5.13 -2.75
C THR A 253 -9.57 5.56 -2.58
N THR A 254 -10.40 4.78 -1.89
CA THR A 254 -11.80 5.14 -1.61
C THR A 254 -11.87 6.43 -0.79
N LYS A 255 -11.02 6.59 0.23
CA LYS A 255 -10.93 7.85 1.00
C LYS A 255 -10.45 9.03 0.17
N ALA A 256 -9.50 8.83 -0.74
CA ALA A 256 -9.09 9.90 -1.65
C ALA A 256 -10.24 10.34 -2.57
N ILE A 257 -11.08 9.40 -3.03
CA ILE A 257 -12.25 9.70 -3.86
C ILE A 257 -13.31 10.50 -3.07
N GLU A 258 -13.63 10.07 -1.84
CA GLU A 258 -14.52 10.84 -0.94
C GLU A 258 -14.01 12.28 -0.81
N ILE A 259 -12.75 12.46 -0.46
CA ILE A 259 -12.22 13.79 -0.22
C ILE A 259 -12.23 14.66 -1.49
N LEU A 260 -11.97 14.08 -2.67
CA LEU A 260 -11.87 14.84 -3.92
C LEU A 260 -13.20 15.21 -4.55
N PHE A 261 -14.18 14.29 -4.49
CA PHE A 261 -15.43 14.43 -5.23
C PHE A 261 -16.62 14.80 -4.32
N GLU A 262 -16.49 14.63 -3.01
CA GLU A 262 -17.50 14.99 -2.01
C GLU A 262 -16.96 16.11 -1.13
N SER A 263 -15.97 15.84 -0.26
CA SER A 263 -15.57 16.79 0.79
C SER A 263 -15.01 18.11 0.26
N LEU A 264 -14.20 18.12 -0.81
CA LEU A 264 -13.65 19.35 -1.40
C LEU A 264 -14.74 20.24 -2.01
N PRO A 265 -15.54 19.76 -2.98
CA PRO A 265 -16.66 20.55 -3.53
C PRO A 265 -17.65 21.01 -2.47
N GLU A 266 -18.00 20.13 -1.52
CA GLU A 266 -18.93 20.46 -0.44
C GLU A 266 -18.37 21.52 0.50
N SER A 267 -17.10 21.42 0.90
CA SER A 267 -16.43 22.45 1.69
C SER A 267 -16.42 23.80 0.97
N ILE A 268 -16.24 23.81 -0.36
CA ILE A 268 -16.33 25.04 -1.17
C ILE A 268 -17.75 25.60 -1.17
N LEU A 269 -18.78 24.76 -1.34
CA LEU A 269 -20.19 25.18 -1.30
C LEU A 269 -20.55 25.76 0.07
N GLN A 270 -20.17 25.09 1.15
CA GLN A 270 -20.41 25.54 2.52
C GLN A 270 -19.65 26.84 2.84
N ALA A 271 -18.39 26.96 2.41
CA ALA A 271 -17.60 28.19 2.57
C ALA A 271 -18.21 29.35 1.76
N THR A 272 -18.68 29.09 0.55
CA THR A 272 -19.35 30.09 -0.30
C THR A 272 -20.65 30.55 0.35
N ALA A 273 -21.49 29.62 0.82
CA ALA A 273 -22.73 29.94 1.51
C ALA A 273 -22.47 30.75 2.79
N LEU A 274 -21.42 30.40 3.55
CA LEU A 274 -21.01 31.13 4.74
C LEU A 274 -20.61 32.57 4.41
N LEU A 275 -19.81 32.77 3.35
CA LEU A 275 -19.36 34.10 2.92
C LEU A 275 -20.50 34.95 2.33
N SER A 276 -21.48 34.34 1.66
CA SER A 276 -22.64 35.06 1.09
C SER A 276 -23.74 35.37 2.11
N THR A 277 -23.74 34.76 3.29
CA THR A 277 -24.83 34.92 4.26
C THR A 277 -24.62 36.17 5.13
N GLU A 278 -25.68 36.95 5.33
CA GLU A 278 -25.67 38.09 6.26
C GLU A 278 -25.20 37.67 7.67
N HIS A 279 -24.24 38.40 8.24
CA HIS A 279 -23.61 38.05 9.53
C HIS A 279 -24.58 37.85 10.69
N THR A 280 -25.75 38.51 10.66
CA THR A 280 -26.79 38.41 11.70
C THR A 280 -27.48 37.05 11.74
N LYS A 281 -27.32 36.21 10.71
CA LYS A 281 -27.93 34.87 10.59
C LYS A 281 -26.93 33.72 10.77
N LEU A 282 -25.65 34.03 10.98
CA LEU A 282 -24.59 33.02 11.10
C LEU A 282 -24.53 32.47 12.52
N SER A 283 -25.04 31.25 12.71
CA SER A 283 -24.90 30.50 13.95
C SER A 283 -23.45 30.04 14.16
N THR A 284 -22.95 30.07 15.40
CA THR A 284 -21.66 29.48 15.81
C THR A 284 -21.51 28.02 15.35
N ILE A 285 -22.63 27.31 15.21
CA ILE A 285 -22.68 25.93 14.73
C ILE A 285 -22.13 25.81 13.30
N ASN A 286 -22.36 26.80 12.42
CA ASN A 286 -21.90 26.75 11.02
C ASN A 286 -20.36 26.84 10.94
N TYR A 287 -19.76 27.70 11.75
CA TYR A 287 -18.30 27.82 11.83
C TYR A 287 -17.66 26.54 12.40
N ILE A 288 -18.27 25.96 13.44
CA ILE A 288 -17.82 24.69 14.01
C ILE A 288 -17.98 23.55 12.99
N GLY A 289 -19.08 23.52 12.24
CA GLY A 289 -19.34 22.53 11.20
C GLY A 289 -18.25 22.52 10.12
N ILE A 290 -18.00 23.66 9.49
CA ILE A 290 -16.97 23.80 8.45
C ILE A 290 -15.59 23.48 9.01
N GLY A 291 -15.23 24.02 10.20
CA GLY A 291 -13.95 23.73 10.84
C GLY A 291 -13.75 22.24 11.14
N SER A 292 -14.81 21.57 11.62
CA SER A 292 -14.81 20.13 11.92
C SER A 292 -14.69 19.29 10.66
N SER A 293 -15.37 19.65 9.57
CA SER A 293 -15.28 18.94 8.29
C SER A 293 -13.87 19.07 7.68
N LEU A 294 -13.32 20.29 7.61
CA LEU A 294 -11.95 20.52 7.12
C LEU A 294 -10.90 19.76 7.96
N PHE A 295 -11.07 19.73 9.28
CA PHE A 295 -10.21 18.97 10.18
C PHE A 295 -10.33 17.46 9.94
N SER A 296 -11.55 16.95 9.83
CA SER A 296 -11.85 15.53 9.58
C SER A 296 -11.26 15.07 8.26
N ALA A 297 -11.49 15.81 7.18
CA ALA A 297 -10.92 15.53 5.86
C ALA A 297 -9.38 15.49 5.91
N GLY A 298 -8.75 16.46 6.57
CA GLY A 298 -7.29 16.49 6.70
C GLY A 298 -6.72 15.35 7.56
N PHE A 299 -7.44 14.93 8.60
CA PHE A 299 -7.09 13.78 9.43
C PHE A 299 -7.23 12.46 8.66
N ILE A 300 -8.34 12.25 7.97
CA ILE A 300 -8.61 11.06 7.14
C ILE A 300 -7.52 10.93 6.07
N LEU A 301 -7.18 12.03 5.39
CA LEU A 301 -6.14 12.04 4.36
C LEU A 301 -4.75 11.72 4.92
N THR A 302 -4.45 12.25 6.10
CA THR A 302 -3.21 11.93 6.83
C THR A 302 -3.14 10.45 7.14
N ASP A 303 -4.22 9.88 7.66
CA ASP A 303 -4.28 8.47 8.00
C ASP A 303 -4.12 7.55 6.77
N ALA A 304 -4.83 7.87 5.68
CA ALA A 304 -4.75 7.16 4.41
C ALA A 304 -3.31 7.19 3.86
N ASN A 305 -2.69 8.38 3.85
CA ASN A 305 -1.30 8.56 3.44
C ASN A 305 -0.35 7.70 4.30
N LEU A 306 -0.48 7.76 5.62
CA LEU A 306 0.37 6.99 6.53
C LEU A 306 0.17 5.48 6.37
N GLY A 307 -1.07 5.04 6.08
CA GLY A 307 -1.37 3.66 5.74
C GLY A 307 -0.60 3.20 4.51
N ILE A 308 -0.62 4.00 3.43
CA ILE A 308 0.13 3.75 2.21
C ILE A 308 1.63 3.75 2.48
N CYS A 309 2.17 4.78 3.14
CA CYS A 309 3.59 4.87 3.44
C CYS A 309 4.08 3.68 4.25
N LYS A 310 3.33 3.27 5.28
CA LYS A 310 3.66 2.06 6.06
C LYS A 310 3.64 0.81 5.18
N SER A 311 2.64 0.65 4.31
CA SER A 311 2.60 -0.47 3.37
C SER A 311 3.84 -0.47 2.47
N LEU A 312 4.20 0.68 1.88
CA LEU A 312 5.36 0.78 1.00
C LEU A 312 6.69 0.54 1.74
N MET A 313 6.87 1.09 2.95
CA MET A 313 8.04 0.79 3.80
C MET A 313 8.20 -0.70 4.10
N MET A 314 7.09 -1.38 4.32
CA MET A 314 7.09 -2.80 4.65
C MET A 314 7.41 -3.66 3.45
N ASN A 315 6.92 -3.25 2.28
CA ASN A 315 7.17 -3.92 1.01
C ASN A 315 8.53 -3.57 0.42
N SER A 316 9.17 -2.48 0.86
CA SER A 316 10.40 -1.95 0.27
C SER A 316 11.27 -1.21 1.30
N PRO A 317 11.72 -1.88 2.39
CA PRO A 317 12.43 -1.26 3.50
C PRO A 317 13.74 -0.56 3.10
N ASN A 318 14.40 -1.02 2.04
CA ASN A 318 15.66 -0.44 1.57
C ASN A 318 15.45 0.69 0.56
N ASN A 319 14.25 0.82 0.00
CA ASN A 319 13.99 1.82 -1.02
C ASN A 319 13.89 3.23 -0.39
N PRO A 320 14.78 4.16 -0.75
CA PRO A 320 14.79 5.52 -0.21
C PRO A 320 13.52 6.32 -0.53
N TYR A 321 12.76 5.97 -1.59
CA TYR A 321 11.48 6.61 -1.91
C TYR A 321 10.41 6.34 -0.86
N TYR A 322 10.41 5.12 -0.32
CA TYR A 322 9.33 4.63 0.52
C TYR A 322 9.67 4.65 2.01
N ASN A 323 10.96 4.64 2.36
CA ASN A 323 11.43 4.68 3.74
C ASN A 323 11.42 6.09 4.37
N MET A 324 10.29 6.79 4.28
CA MET A 324 10.15 8.17 4.76
C MET A 324 9.78 8.29 6.24
N LEU A 325 9.10 7.30 6.81
CA LEU A 325 8.66 7.39 8.21
C LEU A 325 9.82 7.05 9.15
N PRO A 326 10.10 7.89 10.16
CA PRO A 326 11.20 7.66 11.08
C PRO A 326 10.90 6.48 12.01
N GLY A 327 11.93 5.68 12.35
CA GLY A 327 11.80 4.57 13.30
C GLY A 327 11.63 5.00 14.76
N LYS A 328 12.08 6.21 15.13
CA LYS A 328 11.98 6.72 16.52
C LYS A 328 10.56 7.27 16.78
N LYS A 329 9.89 6.78 17.84
CA LYS A 329 8.51 7.17 18.21
C LYS A 329 8.29 8.70 18.23
N ALA A 330 9.18 9.46 18.87
CA ALA A 330 9.03 10.92 18.97
C ALA A 330 9.09 11.61 17.60
N ARG A 331 10.05 11.23 16.73
CA ARG A 331 10.12 11.75 15.36
C ARG A 331 8.92 11.30 14.54
N PHE A 332 8.46 10.06 14.73
CA PHE A 332 7.28 9.53 14.05
C PHE A 332 6.02 10.34 14.39
N THR A 333 5.78 10.59 15.67
CA THR A 333 4.66 11.44 16.11
C THR A 333 4.75 12.84 15.52
N ARG A 334 5.93 13.48 15.54
CA ARG A 334 6.15 14.81 14.92
C ARG A 334 5.90 14.81 13.42
N CYS A 335 6.37 13.77 12.72
CA CYS A 335 6.14 13.57 11.30
C CYS A 335 4.64 13.46 11.00
N MET A 336 3.90 12.66 11.77
CA MET A 336 2.45 12.51 11.57
C MET A 336 1.69 13.80 11.89
N SER A 337 1.98 14.44 13.02
CA SER A 337 1.29 15.67 13.44
C SER A 337 1.61 16.84 12.49
N GLY A 338 2.85 16.93 12.00
CA GLY A 338 3.25 17.92 11.00
C GLY A 338 2.49 17.72 9.70
N TYR A 339 2.36 16.47 9.22
CA TYR A 339 1.61 16.17 7.99
C TYR A 339 0.11 16.43 8.14
N ALA A 340 -0.48 16.12 9.30
CA ALA A 340 -1.87 16.46 9.62
C ALA A 340 -2.10 17.96 9.61
N LEU A 341 -1.24 18.73 10.30
CA LEU A 341 -1.33 20.18 10.33
C LEU A 341 -1.17 20.79 8.93
N PHE A 342 -0.15 20.34 8.17
CA PHE A 342 0.06 20.76 6.79
C PHE A 342 -1.20 20.54 5.95
N THR A 343 -1.72 19.31 5.97
CA THR A 343 -2.85 18.90 5.14
C THR A 343 -4.11 19.67 5.48
N THR A 344 -4.51 19.73 6.76
CA THR A 344 -5.72 20.44 7.17
C THR A 344 -5.63 21.92 6.82
N MET A 345 -4.52 22.59 7.14
CA MET A 345 -4.38 24.02 6.91
C MET A 345 -4.26 24.37 5.43
N TYR A 346 -3.53 23.56 4.66
CA TYR A 346 -3.43 23.72 3.21
C TYR A 346 -4.80 23.54 2.54
N PHE A 347 -5.54 22.50 2.91
CA PHE A 347 -6.89 22.25 2.42
C PHE A 347 -7.83 23.43 2.72
N SER A 348 -7.80 23.96 3.95
CA SER A 348 -8.56 25.15 4.33
C SER A 348 -8.22 26.37 3.46
N THR A 349 -6.93 26.61 3.18
CA THR A 349 -6.52 27.73 2.30
C THR A 349 -7.04 27.56 0.88
N SER A 350 -7.03 26.34 0.34
CA SER A 350 -7.57 26.04 -0.99
C SER A 350 -9.09 26.25 -1.05
N VAL A 351 -9.84 25.71 -0.09
CA VAL A 351 -11.29 25.87 0.00
C VAL A 351 -11.68 27.35 0.07
N PHE A 352 -11.03 28.12 0.95
CA PHE A 352 -11.29 29.55 1.10
C PHE A 352 -11.01 30.32 -0.19
N THR A 353 -9.87 30.05 -0.84
CA THR A 353 -9.49 30.72 -2.09
C THR A 353 -10.51 30.42 -3.20
N ILE A 354 -10.86 29.14 -3.38
CA ILE A 354 -11.79 28.74 -4.45
C ILE A 354 -13.18 29.35 -4.20
N ALA A 355 -13.64 29.41 -2.95
CA ALA A 355 -14.89 30.07 -2.60
C ALA A 355 -14.87 31.58 -2.96
N LEU A 356 -13.78 32.30 -2.68
CA LEU A 356 -13.65 33.72 -3.06
C LEU A 356 -13.63 33.92 -4.57
N VAL A 357 -12.89 33.09 -5.31
CA VAL A 357 -12.84 33.14 -6.78
C VAL A 357 -14.23 32.84 -7.37
N TYR A 358 -14.96 31.89 -6.78
CA TYR A 358 -16.33 31.57 -7.19
C TYR A 358 -17.25 32.78 -7.00
N LEU A 359 -17.18 33.46 -5.84
CA LEU A 359 -17.98 34.65 -5.58
C LEU A 359 -17.68 35.80 -6.55
N LYS A 360 -16.40 36.02 -6.87
CA LYS A 360 -15.99 37.16 -7.71
C LYS A 360 -16.18 36.91 -9.21
N TYR A 361 -15.83 35.71 -9.69
CA TYR A 361 -15.72 35.43 -11.12
C TYR A 361 -16.66 34.32 -11.61
N GLY A 362 -17.42 33.69 -10.71
CA GLY A 362 -18.29 32.56 -11.01
C GLY A 362 -17.56 31.24 -11.28
N GLY A 363 -18.34 30.16 -11.36
CA GLY A 363 -17.80 28.80 -11.56
C GLY A 363 -17.15 28.56 -12.92
N THR A 364 -17.56 29.29 -13.97
CA THR A 364 -16.99 29.15 -15.32
C THR A 364 -15.53 29.59 -15.38
N SER A 365 -15.15 30.60 -14.59
CA SER A 365 -13.77 31.08 -14.51
C SER A 365 -12.87 30.07 -13.81
N ILE A 366 -13.35 29.43 -12.74
CA ILE A 366 -12.64 28.34 -12.05
C ILE A 366 -12.38 27.20 -13.03
N LEU A 367 -13.41 26.78 -13.78
CA LEU A 367 -13.27 25.71 -14.77
C LEU A 367 -12.21 26.06 -15.83
N ARG A 368 -12.18 27.29 -16.34
CA ARG A 368 -11.18 27.72 -17.33
C ARG A 368 -9.76 27.65 -16.76
N VAL A 369 -9.54 28.11 -15.53
CA VAL A 369 -8.22 28.04 -14.88
C VAL A 369 -7.80 26.59 -14.67
N VAL A 370 -8.69 25.74 -14.16
CA VAL A 370 -8.42 24.32 -13.96
C VAL A 370 -8.08 23.63 -15.28
N VAL A 371 -8.86 23.88 -16.34
CA VAL A 371 -8.58 23.31 -17.68
C VAL A 371 -7.24 23.80 -18.20
N ALA A 372 -6.90 25.09 -18.04
CA ALA A 372 -5.62 25.63 -18.48
C ALA A 372 -4.44 24.97 -17.75
N GLU A 373 -4.50 24.87 -16.42
CA GLU A 373 -3.44 24.26 -15.61
C GLU A 373 -3.29 22.76 -15.88
N VAL A 374 -4.40 22.02 -16.01
CA VAL A 374 -4.40 20.61 -16.43
C VAL A 374 -3.79 20.45 -17.81
N SER A 375 -4.13 21.33 -18.75
CA SER A 375 -3.58 21.31 -20.11
C SER A 375 -2.07 21.52 -20.07
N VAL A 376 -1.57 22.50 -19.33
CA VAL A 376 -0.12 22.73 -19.16
C VAL A 376 0.56 21.51 -18.56
N MET A 377 -0.02 20.91 -17.52
CA MET A 377 0.51 19.71 -16.89
C MET A 377 0.49 18.49 -17.83
N PHE A 378 -0.55 18.33 -18.65
CA PHE A 378 -0.62 17.29 -19.68
C PHE A 378 0.40 17.50 -20.79
N LEU A 379 0.54 18.72 -21.30
CA LEU A 379 1.55 19.08 -22.30
C LEU A 379 2.96 18.81 -21.75
N TYR A 380 3.23 19.19 -20.51
CA TYR A 380 4.48 18.87 -19.83
C TYR A 380 4.69 17.35 -19.75
N LYS A 381 3.70 16.59 -19.27
CA LYS A 381 3.81 15.13 -19.15
C LYS A 381 3.94 14.42 -20.48
N HIS A 382 3.38 14.98 -21.56
CA HIS A 382 3.46 14.42 -22.89
C HIS A 382 4.80 14.73 -23.57
N PHE A 383 5.15 16.01 -23.67
CA PHE A 383 6.31 16.46 -24.45
C PHE A 383 7.63 16.38 -23.67
N VAL A 384 7.58 16.60 -22.36
CA VAL A 384 8.80 16.68 -21.54
C VAL A 384 9.12 15.33 -20.91
N ASP A 385 8.13 14.66 -20.29
CA ASP A 385 8.35 13.37 -19.64
C ASP A 385 8.05 12.15 -20.55
N GLY A 386 7.21 12.28 -21.58
CA GLY A 386 6.85 11.17 -22.46
C GLY A 386 5.91 10.13 -21.83
N GLU A 387 5.26 10.48 -20.71
CA GLU A 387 4.57 9.52 -19.83
C GLU A 387 3.08 9.83 -19.64
N LEU A 388 2.51 10.82 -20.35
CA LEU A 388 1.09 11.21 -20.21
C LEU A 388 0.13 10.03 -20.36
N LEU A 389 0.34 9.19 -21.37
CA LEU A 389 -0.55 8.07 -21.71
C LEU A 389 -0.24 6.80 -20.90
N ALA A 390 0.85 6.81 -20.12
CA ALA A 390 1.22 5.70 -19.26
C ALA A 390 0.29 5.66 -18.04
N TYR A 391 -0.32 4.50 -17.78
CA TYR A 391 -0.95 4.24 -16.49
C TYR A 391 -0.26 3.06 -15.81
N SER A 392 0.38 3.31 -14.67
CA SER A 392 1.29 2.33 -14.08
C SER A 392 0.59 1.08 -13.51
N LEU A 393 -0.70 1.20 -13.15
CA LEU A 393 -1.45 0.15 -12.45
C LEU A 393 -2.14 -0.87 -13.37
N ILE A 394 -2.18 -0.64 -14.68
CA ILE A 394 -2.59 -1.65 -15.65
C ILE A 394 -1.31 -2.26 -16.21
N SER A 395 -1.00 -3.48 -15.80
CA SER A 395 0.13 -4.20 -16.36
C SER A 395 -0.13 -4.54 -17.82
N LYS A 396 -1.30 -5.07 -18.16
CA LYS A 396 -1.61 -5.46 -19.55
C LYS A 396 -1.94 -4.25 -20.43
N PRO A 397 -1.09 -3.89 -21.42
CA PRO A 397 -1.36 -2.76 -22.27
C PRO A 397 -2.74 -2.92 -22.91
N SER A 398 -3.66 -2.02 -22.61
CA SER A 398 -5.03 -2.04 -23.06
C SER A 398 -5.28 -0.85 -24.00
N ARG A 399 -6.28 -0.98 -24.88
CA ARG A 399 -6.72 0.16 -25.71
C ARG A 399 -7.26 1.33 -24.88
N LEU A 400 -7.56 1.10 -23.60
CA LEU A 400 -8.06 2.11 -22.67
C LEU A 400 -6.94 2.82 -21.90
N ASP A 401 -5.69 2.36 -21.98
CA ASP A 401 -4.59 2.93 -21.20
C ASP A 401 -4.36 4.43 -21.45
N PRO A 402 -4.42 4.95 -22.70
CA PRO A 402 -4.31 6.39 -22.93
C PRO A 402 -5.36 7.18 -22.16
N LEU A 403 -6.61 6.69 -22.14
CA LEU A 403 -7.72 7.33 -21.44
C LEU A 403 -7.52 7.22 -19.92
N CYS A 404 -7.21 6.04 -19.41
CA CYS A 404 -6.93 5.84 -17.99
C CYS A 404 -5.76 6.71 -17.51
N GLY A 405 -4.65 6.75 -18.26
CA GLY A 405 -3.48 7.57 -17.95
C GLY A 405 -3.81 9.06 -17.79
N MET A 406 -4.64 9.61 -18.68
CA MET A 406 -5.12 11.00 -18.56
C MET A 406 -6.04 11.18 -17.34
N VAL A 407 -7.00 10.27 -17.12
CA VAL A 407 -7.95 10.35 -16.00
C VAL A 407 -7.22 10.28 -14.66
N PHE A 408 -6.25 9.37 -14.49
CA PHE A 408 -5.49 9.25 -13.25
C PHE A 408 -4.57 10.45 -13.02
N LYS A 409 -3.91 10.98 -14.06
CA LYS A 409 -3.11 12.22 -13.93
C LYS A 409 -3.98 13.42 -13.59
N PHE A 410 -5.19 13.51 -14.13
CA PHE A 410 -6.17 14.51 -13.73
C PHE A 410 -6.58 14.34 -12.27
N ALA A 411 -6.89 13.12 -11.82
CA ALA A 411 -7.22 12.84 -10.42
C ALA A 411 -6.04 13.18 -9.48
N TYR A 412 -4.81 12.89 -9.88
CA TYR A 412 -3.60 13.26 -9.16
C TYR A 412 -3.42 14.77 -9.08
N TYR A 413 -3.64 15.48 -10.18
CA TYR A 413 -3.66 16.93 -10.19
C TYR A 413 -4.73 17.49 -9.24
N LEU A 414 -5.97 16.99 -9.30
CA LEU A 414 -7.03 17.41 -8.37
C LEU A 414 -6.64 17.14 -6.92
N SER A 415 -5.94 16.03 -6.65
CA SER A 415 -5.48 15.72 -5.30
C SER A 415 -4.50 16.75 -4.75
N THR A 416 -3.73 17.42 -5.62
CA THR A 416 -2.86 18.54 -5.20
C THR A 416 -3.64 19.74 -4.70
N CYS A 417 -4.93 19.91 -5.02
CA CYS A 417 -5.76 20.97 -4.43
C CYS A 417 -6.05 20.72 -2.94
N VAL A 418 -6.03 19.45 -2.52
CA VAL A 418 -6.36 19.04 -1.15
C VAL A 418 -5.11 18.84 -0.30
N SER A 419 -4.14 18.07 -0.80
CA SER A 419 -2.89 17.78 -0.10
C SER A 419 -1.87 17.09 -0.99
N TYR A 420 -0.80 16.63 -0.37
CA TYR A 420 0.30 15.95 -1.01
C TYR A 420 0.28 14.43 -0.72
N ILE A 421 -0.42 13.67 -1.57
CA ILE A 421 -0.53 12.20 -1.45
C ILE A 421 0.78 11.52 -1.89
N PRO A 422 1.31 10.49 -1.20
CA PRO A 422 2.60 9.87 -1.55
C PRO A 422 2.59 9.19 -2.90
N PHE A 423 1.44 8.72 -3.39
CA PHE A 423 1.33 8.17 -4.73
C PHE A 423 1.69 9.20 -5.81
N LEU A 424 1.47 10.50 -5.55
CA LEU A 424 1.92 11.57 -6.44
C LEU A 424 3.44 11.58 -6.62
N LYS A 425 4.20 11.07 -5.65
CA LYS A 425 5.66 10.97 -5.73
C LYS A 425 6.14 9.95 -6.73
N ASN A 426 5.32 8.91 -6.98
CA ASN A 426 5.76 7.81 -7.80
C ASN A 426 6.21 8.38 -9.16
N PRO A 427 7.49 8.21 -9.56
CA PRO A 427 7.98 8.74 -10.82
C PRO A 427 7.16 8.28 -12.02
N CYS A 428 6.55 7.09 -11.95
CA CYS A 428 5.67 6.55 -12.99
C CYS A 428 4.28 7.22 -13.06
N GLU A 429 3.92 8.07 -12.10
CA GLU A 429 2.63 8.77 -12.05
C GLU A 429 2.80 10.27 -12.34
N LEU A 430 2.68 11.11 -11.32
CA LEU A 430 2.93 12.55 -11.44
C LEU A 430 4.41 12.88 -11.24
N GLY A 431 5.14 12.10 -10.45
CA GLY A 431 6.52 12.36 -10.07
C GLY A 431 6.64 13.40 -8.96
N ALA A 432 7.61 13.19 -8.07
CA ALA A 432 7.77 14.00 -6.86
C ALA A 432 8.00 15.48 -7.16
N HIS A 433 8.77 15.81 -8.22
CA HIS A 433 9.06 17.19 -8.62
C HIS A 433 7.82 17.94 -9.10
N VAL A 434 7.00 17.33 -9.97
CA VAL A 434 5.76 17.96 -10.46
C VAL A 434 4.78 18.14 -9.31
N ALA A 435 4.63 17.11 -8.47
CA ALA A 435 3.73 17.18 -7.32
C ALA A 435 4.15 18.28 -6.33
N ALA A 436 5.45 18.38 -6.00
CA ALA A 436 5.96 19.43 -5.13
C ALA A 436 5.83 20.83 -5.76
N ALA A 437 6.13 20.97 -7.05
CA ALA A 437 5.97 22.22 -7.79
C ALA A 437 4.51 22.68 -7.83
N LEU A 438 3.56 21.76 -8.03
CA LEU A 438 2.13 22.08 -8.00
C LEU A 438 1.66 22.54 -6.62
N ILE A 439 2.12 21.91 -5.53
CA ILE A 439 1.80 22.37 -4.17
C ILE A 439 2.32 23.78 -3.92
N VAL A 440 3.58 24.07 -4.29
CA VAL A 440 4.14 25.43 -4.15
C VAL A 440 3.39 26.42 -5.02
N TRP A 441 3.14 26.07 -6.29
CA TRP A 441 2.36 26.87 -7.22
C TRP A 441 0.98 27.20 -6.66
N ARG A 442 0.29 26.23 -6.08
CA ARG A 442 -1.02 26.41 -5.43
C ARG A 442 -0.95 27.35 -4.24
N MET A 443 0.03 27.20 -3.36
CA MET A 443 0.18 28.11 -2.21
C MET A 443 0.40 29.56 -2.67
N VAL A 444 1.23 29.76 -3.70
CA VAL A 444 1.51 31.09 -4.27
C VAL A 444 0.29 31.67 -4.98
N THR A 445 -0.33 30.90 -5.88
CA THR A 445 -1.50 31.36 -6.65
C THR A 445 -2.70 31.60 -5.75
N ASN A 446 -2.95 30.73 -4.76
CA ASN A 446 -4.01 30.94 -3.79
C ASN A 446 -3.80 32.24 -3.01
N SER A 447 -2.55 32.51 -2.58
CA SER A 447 -2.23 33.74 -1.85
C SER A 447 -2.45 34.98 -2.72
N ALA A 448 -2.00 34.93 -3.97
CA ALA A 448 -2.20 36.03 -4.92
C ALA A 448 -3.70 36.26 -5.19
N LEU A 449 -4.46 35.19 -5.42
CA LEU A 449 -5.90 35.28 -5.65
C LEU A 449 -6.61 35.90 -4.46
N VAL A 450 -6.37 35.42 -3.23
CA VAL A 450 -7.00 35.99 -2.02
C VAL A 450 -6.73 37.49 -1.91
N VAL A 451 -5.47 37.93 -2.10
CA VAL A 451 -5.10 39.35 -2.03
C VAL A 451 -5.77 40.19 -3.12
N LEU A 452 -5.97 39.64 -4.31
CA LEU A 452 -6.56 40.35 -5.45
C LEU A 452 -8.11 40.30 -5.48
N THR A 453 -8.72 39.24 -4.93
CA THR A 453 -10.17 39.05 -4.98
C THR A 453 -10.87 39.67 -3.79
N LEU A 454 -10.32 39.49 -2.58
CA LEU A 454 -11.02 39.83 -1.34
C LEU A 454 -11.32 41.34 -1.20
N PRO A 455 -10.39 42.28 -1.51
CA PRO A 455 -10.72 43.71 -1.48
C PRO A 455 -11.80 44.08 -2.49
N GLY A 456 -11.71 43.58 -3.72
CA GLY A 456 -12.70 43.87 -4.75
C GLY A 456 -14.11 43.40 -4.41
N LEU A 457 -14.25 42.25 -3.74
CA LEU A 457 -15.56 41.79 -3.25
C LEU A 457 -16.18 42.69 -2.18
N VAL A 458 -15.34 43.41 -1.42
CA VAL A 458 -15.83 44.42 -0.47
C VAL A 458 -16.16 45.72 -1.16
N ASP A 459 -15.34 46.17 -2.11
CA ASP A 459 -15.61 47.38 -2.89
C ASP A 459 -16.93 47.26 -3.68
N GLU A 460 -17.24 46.05 -4.15
CA GLU A 460 -18.51 45.70 -4.83
C GLU A 460 -19.70 45.55 -3.86
N GLY A 461 -19.48 45.64 -2.54
CA GLY A 461 -20.51 45.48 -1.52
C GLY A 461 -21.00 44.05 -1.31
N THR A 462 -20.34 43.05 -1.90
CA THR A 462 -20.68 41.62 -1.75
C THR A 462 -20.31 41.11 -0.37
N LEU A 463 -19.21 41.61 0.19
CA LEU A 463 -18.74 41.28 1.54
C LEU A 463 -18.57 42.56 2.36
N PRO A 464 -18.74 42.52 3.69
CA PRO A 464 -18.44 43.68 4.53
C PRO A 464 -16.94 43.81 4.80
N TRP A 465 -16.51 45.03 5.11
CA TRP A 465 -15.10 45.37 5.35
C TRP A 465 -14.41 44.53 6.44
N MET A 466 -15.12 44.16 7.52
CA MET A 466 -14.57 43.30 8.57
C MET A 466 -14.14 41.91 8.04
N THR A 467 -14.73 41.46 6.94
CA THR A 467 -14.39 40.19 6.29
C THR A 467 -13.03 40.25 5.59
N VAL A 468 -12.58 41.43 5.15
CA VAL A 468 -11.23 41.58 4.56
C VAL A 468 -10.16 41.36 5.63
N THR A 469 -10.24 42.07 6.75
CA THR A 469 -9.22 41.97 7.79
C THR A 469 -9.21 40.59 8.44
N ALA A 470 -10.39 40.06 8.83
CA ALA A 470 -10.51 38.73 9.41
C ALA A 470 -10.17 37.62 8.41
N GLY A 471 -10.61 37.76 7.15
CA GLY A 471 -10.35 36.79 6.09
C GLY A 471 -8.86 36.70 5.72
N LEU A 472 -8.18 37.84 5.55
CA LEU A 472 -6.73 37.86 5.32
C LEU A 472 -5.97 37.29 6.52
N ALA A 473 -6.32 37.71 7.74
CA ALA A 473 -5.65 37.22 8.95
C ALA A 473 -5.82 35.70 9.12
N GLY A 474 -7.05 35.20 8.93
CA GLY A 474 -7.35 33.77 8.98
C GLY A 474 -6.62 32.97 7.90
N TYR A 475 -6.65 33.47 6.66
CA TYR A 475 -5.97 32.85 5.52
C TYR A 475 -4.45 32.76 5.75
N PHE A 476 -3.79 33.87 6.08
CA PHE A 476 -2.33 33.88 6.30
C PHE A 476 -1.93 33.10 7.56
N SER A 477 -2.79 33.03 8.58
CA SER A 477 -2.57 32.12 9.72
C SER A 477 -2.58 30.66 9.29
N CYS A 478 -3.55 30.25 8.47
CA CYS A 478 -3.60 28.90 7.91
C CYS A 478 -2.39 28.63 7.01
N LEU A 479 -2.00 29.58 6.16
CA LEU A 479 -0.83 29.46 5.28
C LEU A 479 0.45 29.27 6.11
N PHE A 480 0.65 30.07 7.16
CA PHE A 480 1.78 29.96 8.07
C PHE A 480 1.81 28.61 8.79
N LEU A 481 0.67 28.19 9.36
CA LEU A 481 0.55 26.89 10.03
C LEU A 481 0.75 25.71 9.07
N SER A 482 0.33 25.85 7.82
CA SER A 482 0.59 24.88 6.76
C SER A 482 2.09 24.71 6.56
N TRP A 483 2.82 25.80 6.32
CA TRP A 483 4.29 25.78 6.19
C TRP A 483 5.01 25.24 7.43
N LEU A 484 4.53 25.58 8.63
CA LEU A 484 5.06 25.03 9.88
C LEU A 484 4.85 23.52 9.96
N GLY A 485 3.65 23.03 9.62
CA GLY A 485 3.35 21.61 9.55
C GLY A 485 4.22 20.89 8.52
N ALA A 486 4.44 21.52 7.38
CA ALA A 486 5.30 21.04 6.31
C ALA A 486 6.77 20.93 6.78
N PHE A 487 7.28 21.97 7.43
CA PHE A 487 8.60 21.97 8.06
C PHE A 487 8.75 20.87 9.11
N TRP A 488 7.75 20.66 9.96
CA TRP A 488 7.74 19.55 10.94
C TRP A 488 7.70 18.18 10.29
N TYR A 489 6.91 18.03 9.23
CA TYR A 489 6.81 16.79 8.48
C TYR A 489 8.16 16.43 7.85
N TRP A 490 8.72 17.32 7.04
CA TRP A 490 9.99 17.08 6.35
C TRP A 490 11.18 16.99 7.30
N GLY A 491 11.25 17.88 8.29
CA GLY A 491 12.32 17.86 9.31
C GLY A 491 12.29 16.63 10.21
N SER A 492 11.18 15.89 10.25
CA SER A 492 11.04 14.66 11.05
C SER A 492 11.12 13.37 10.23
N MET A 493 11.33 13.43 8.91
CA MET A 493 11.48 12.23 8.09
C MET A 493 12.69 11.39 8.50
N ALA A 494 12.71 10.13 8.07
CA ALA A 494 13.85 9.24 8.33
C ALA A 494 15.14 9.78 7.70
N ASP A 495 16.28 9.65 8.40
CA ASP A 495 17.57 10.18 7.93
C ASP A 495 18.05 9.54 6.61
N ARG A 496 17.56 8.32 6.30
CA ARG A 496 17.83 7.61 5.04
C ARG A 496 17.00 8.13 3.87
N HIS A 497 16.00 8.97 4.13
CA HIS A 497 15.15 9.53 3.10
C HIS A 497 15.90 10.66 2.39
N GLN A 498 16.11 10.51 1.10
CA GLN A 498 16.79 11.54 0.30
C GLN A 498 15.81 12.66 -0.05
N ILE A 499 15.66 13.65 0.84
CA ILE A 499 14.78 14.82 0.66
C ILE A 499 15.02 15.49 -0.70
N ARG A 500 16.26 15.50 -1.19
CA ARG A 500 16.61 16.05 -2.53
C ARG A 500 15.79 15.43 -3.67
N ARG A 501 15.39 14.16 -3.57
CA ARG A 501 14.59 13.48 -4.60
C ARG A 501 13.19 14.08 -4.80
N TRP A 502 12.74 14.91 -3.87
CA TRP A 502 11.47 15.62 -4.02
C TRP A 502 11.52 16.72 -5.07
N TRP A 503 12.70 17.29 -5.27
CA TRP A 503 12.93 18.37 -6.23
C TRP A 503 13.65 17.87 -7.48
N MET A 504 14.19 16.65 -7.42
CA MET A 504 14.85 16.05 -8.56
C MET A 504 13.79 15.56 -9.55
N ARG A 505 13.88 16.07 -10.78
CA ARG A 505 13.14 15.50 -11.89
C ARG A 505 13.66 14.09 -12.16
N GLN A 506 12.76 13.12 -12.07
CA GLN A 506 13.02 11.74 -12.47
C GLN A 506 11.78 11.22 -13.19
N THR A 507 11.95 10.74 -14.41
CA THR A 507 10.88 10.05 -15.14
C THR A 507 10.67 8.65 -14.56
N GLY A 508 9.51 8.06 -14.76
CA GLY A 508 9.28 6.65 -14.43
C GLY A 508 10.36 5.74 -15.03
N LYS A 509 10.72 5.96 -16.30
CA LYS A 509 11.81 5.19 -16.94
C LYS A 509 13.16 5.33 -16.23
N GLN A 510 13.59 6.56 -15.92
CA GLN A 510 14.85 6.81 -15.20
C GLN A 510 14.83 6.19 -13.80
N HIS A 511 13.66 6.17 -13.15
CA HIS A 511 13.50 5.55 -11.85
C HIS A 511 13.66 4.03 -11.92
N ILE A 512 13.06 3.39 -12.92
CA ILE A 512 13.22 1.94 -13.13
C ILE A 512 14.65 1.58 -13.50
N GLU A 513 15.32 2.38 -14.33
CA GLU A 513 16.74 2.20 -14.65
C GLU A 513 17.63 2.32 -13.40
N GLU A 514 17.39 3.32 -12.55
CA GLU A 514 18.13 3.44 -11.28
C GLU A 514 17.86 2.24 -10.35
N CYS A 515 16.60 1.79 -10.25
CA CYS A 515 16.27 0.60 -9.45
C CYS A 515 16.89 -0.68 -10.03
N TRP A 516 17.09 -0.72 -11.35
CA TRP A 516 17.74 -1.82 -12.05
C TRP A 516 19.23 -1.86 -11.74
N ASP A 517 19.89 -0.71 -11.65
CA ASP A 517 21.34 -0.63 -11.42
C ASP A 517 21.72 -0.73 -9.94
N ASP A 518 20.90 -0.20 -9.02
CA ASP A 518 21.21 -0.20 -7.59
C ASP A 518 20.82 -1.54 -6.92
N GLU A 519 21.69 -2.09 -6.08
CA GLU A 519 21.42 -3.31 -5.30
C GLU A 519 20.47 -3.09 -4.12
N ASN A 520 20.32 -1.83 -3.68
CA ASN A 520 19.57 -1.44 -2.49
C ASN A 520 18.22 -0.77 -2.85
N ILE A 521 18.06 -0.26 -4.07
CA ILE A 521 16.86 0.47 -4.51
C ILE A 521 15.97 -0.47 -5.35
N TRP A 522 15.41 -1.50 -4.74
CA TRP A 522 14.36 -2.30 -5.39
C TRP A 522 13.22 -2.59 -4.42
N PHE A 523 12.03 -2.91 -4.94
CA PHE A 523 10.88 -3.15 -4.08
C PHE A 523 11.05 -4.53 -3.42
N CYS A 524 11.32 -4.60 -2.13
CA CYS A 524 11.69 -5.85 -1.45
C CYS A 524 10.54 -6.86 -1.22
N ARG A 525 9.59 -7.02 -2.16
CA ARG A 525 8.59 -8.10 -2.06
C ARG A 525 9.16 -9.45 -2.50
N ALA A 526 10.18 -9.45 -3.34
CA ALA A 526 10.87 -10.64 -3.79
C ALA A 526 12.09 -11.01 -2.93
N MET A 527 12.47 -12.30 -2.93
CA MET A 527 13.67 -12.78 -2.23
C MET A 527 14.95 -12.45 -3.00
N THR A 528 14.84 -12.26 -4.31
CA THR A 528 15.96 -11.96 -5.19
C THR A 528 15.63 -10.79 -6.09
N LYS A 529 16.67 -10.08 -6.54
CA LYS A 529 16.52 -8.98 -7.50
C LYS A 529 15.88 -9.46 -8.81
N ASP A 530 16.24 -10.66 -9.28
CA ASP A 530 15.65 -11.26 -10.49
C ASP A 530 14.15 -11.50 -10.35
N GLU A 531 13.70 -12.01 -9.20
CA GLU A 531 12.28 -12.20 -8.91
C GLU A 531 11.54 -10.87 -8.82
N GLU A 532 12.19 -9.81 -8.31
CA GLU A 532 11.60 -8.48 -8.32
C GLU A 532 11.47 -7.92 -9.74
N MET A 533 12.51 -8.05 -10.53
CA MET A 533 12.50 -7.63 -11.93
C MET A 533 11.43 -8.41 -12.70
N ALA A 534 11.27 -9.70 -12.42
CA ALA A 534 10.17 -10.51 -12.95
C ALA A 534 8.79 -9.97 -12.53
N ASN A 535 8.64 -9.51 -11.28
CA ASN A 535 7.42 -8.88 -10.79
C ASN A 535 7.11 -7.54 -11.47
N TRP A 536 8.11 -6.80 -11.95
CA TRP A 536 7.90 -5.54 -12.67
C TRP A 536 7.11 -5.72 -13.95
N PHE A 537 7.33 -6.81 -14.70
CA PHE A 537 6.55 -7.08 -15.91
C PHE A 537 5.05 -7.27 -15.64
N ASN A 538 4.69 -7.59 -14.40
CA ASN A 538 3.31 -7.75 -13.94
C ASN A 538 2.74 -6.52 -13.23
N SER A 539 3.56 -5.52 -12.90
CA SER A 539 3.16 -4.40 -12.04
C SER A 539 3.54 -3.02 -12.56
N ILE A 540 4.35 -2.94 -13.62
CA ILE A 540 4.83 -1.69 -14.21
C ILE A 540 4.41 -1.64 -15.68
N HIS A 541 3.90 -0.50 -16.10
CA HIS A 541 3.54 -0.27 -17.49
C HIS A 541 4.78 -0.39 -18.41
N PRO A 542 4.68 -1.08 -19.57
CA PRO A 542 5.82 -1.34 -20.46
C PRO A 542 6.60 -0.11 -20.94
N ILE A 543 5.97 1.07 -20.94
CA ILE A 543 6.62 2.32 -21.36
C ILE A 543 7.77 2.76 -20.43
N HIS A 544 7.72 2.39 -19.15
CA HIS A 544 8.76 2.74 -18.18
C HIS A 544 9.89 1.70 -18.16
N LEU A 545 9.75 0.60 -18.89
CA LEU A 545 10.70 -0.49 -18.89
C LEU A 545 11.86 -0.19 -19.86
N PRO A 546 13.13 -0.27 -19.41
CA PRO A 546 14.28 -0.07 -20.28
C PRO A 546 14.50 -1.29 -21.18
N MET A 547 13.81 -1.33 -22.33
CA MET A 547 13.76 -2.50 -23.23
C MET A 547 15.14 -3.08 -23.60
N THR A 548 16.14 -2.23 -23.86
CA THR A 548 17.50 -2.68 -24.17
C THR A 548 18.17 -3.42 -23.01
N ARG A 549 17.95 -2.95 -21.77
CA ARG A 549 18.46 -3.63 -20.55
C ARG A 549 17.71 -4.93 -20.30
N ILE A 550 16.39 -4.94 -20.51
CA ILE A 550 15.57 -6.14 -20.38
C ILE A 550 16.00 -7.22 -21.36
N LYS A 551 16.21 -6.85 -22.63
CA LYS A 551 16.73 -7.75 -23.65
C LYS A 551 18.04 -8.37 -23.16
N THR A 552 19.01 -7.55 -22.76
CA THR A 552 20.33 -8.00 -22.27
C THR A 552 20.21 -8.92 -21.05
N TRP A 553 19.37 -8.56 -20.07
CA TRP A 553 19.17 -9.38 -18.88
C TRP A 553 18.54 -10.73 -19.21
N ILE A 554 17.61 -10.80 -20.15
CA ILE A 554 17.02 -12.08 -20.56
C ILE A 554 18.02 -12.90 -21.36
N THR A 555 18.58 -12.34 -22.44
CA THR A 555 19.38 -13.09 -23.42
C THR A 555 20.77 -13.44 -22.92
N VAL A 556 21.35 -12.61 -22.03
CA VAL A 556 22.72 -12.81 -21.52
C VAL A 556 22.70 -13.27 -20.07
N GLU A 557 22.08 -12.49 -19.17
CA GLU A 557 22.23 -12.71 -17.73
C GLU A 557 21.42 -13.92 -17.23
N LEU A 558 20.12 -13.97 -17.54
CA LEU A 558 19.25 -15.07 -17.15
C LEU A 558 19.62 -16.36 -17.85
N VAL A 559 19.83 -16.32 -19.17
CA VAL A 559 20.27 -17.51 -19.92
C VAL A 559 21.60 -18.00 -19.37
N GLY A 560 22.62 -17.14 -19.23
CA GLY A 560 23.92 -17.56 -18.68
C GLY A 560 23.82 -18.18 -17.28
N LYS A 561 22.93 -17.65 -16.44
CA LYS A 561 22.70 -18.11 -15.06
C LYS A 561 21.93 -19.43 -14.96
N TYR A 562 20.98 -19.69 -15.86
CA TYR A 562 20.01 -20.79 -15.73
C TYR A 562 20.05 -21.83 -16.86
N SER A 563 20.64 -21.57 -18.03
CA SER A 563 20.73 -22.53 -19.14
C SER A 563 21.85 -23.55 -18.95
N SER A 564 22.98 -23.12 -18.39
CA SER A 564 24.19 -23.95 -18.14
C SER A 564 24.00 -25.00 -17.04
N GLN A 565 22.93 -24.91 -16.25
CA GLN A 565 22.64 -25.83 -15.14
C GLN A 565 22.04 -27.17 -15.59
N ASN A 566 21.73 -27.34 -16.89
CA ASN A 566 21.21 -28.60 -17.44
C ASN A 566 22.29 -29.70 -17.59
N GLU A 567 23.58 -29.39 -17.50
CA GLU A 567 24.66 -30.39 -17.65
C GLU A 567 25.14 -31.02 -16.34
N MET A 568 24.67 -30.56 -15.17
CA MET A 568 24.97 -31.19 -13.87
C MET A 568 23.73 -31.85 -13.27
N GLU A 569 23.48 -33.10 -13.67
CA GLU A 569 22.39 -33.98 -13.19
C GLU A 569 22.36 -34.20 -11.66
N SER A 570 23.35 -33.75 -10.88
CA SER A 570 23.51 -34.23 -9.49
C SER A 570 23.14 -33.26 -8.36
N SER A 571 22.67 -32.04 -8.60
CA SER A 571 22.25 -31.19 -7.46
C SER A 571 21.29 -30.06 -7.81
N GLN A 572 19.98 -30.36 -7.82
CA GLN A 572 18.88 -29.48 -7.41
C GLN A 572 19.03 -27.97 -7.71
N ALA A 573 19.46 -27.60 -8.92
CA ALA A 573 19.34 -26.23 -9.39
C ALA A 573 17.86 -25.97 -9.70
N LYS A 574 17.11 -25.60 -8.65
CA LYS A 574 15.67 -25.34 -8.75
C LYS A 574 15.45 -24.14 -9.66
N CYS A 575 14.81 -24.38 -10.80
CA CYS A 575 14.18 -23.34 -11.61
C CYS A 575 13.47 -22.36 -10.67
N PRO A 576 13.77 -21.04 -10.76
CA PRO A 576 13.24 -20.09 -9.81
C PRO A 576 11.71 -20.03 -9.92
N PRO A 577 10.98 -19.89 -8.79
CA PRO A 577 9.51 -19.98 -8.79
C PRO A 577 8.80 -18.97 -9.71
N PHE A 578 9.43 -17.82 -9.98
CA PHE A 578 8.86 -16.78 -10.84
C PHE A 578 8.92 -17.13 -12.34
N MET A 579 9.76 -18.09 -12.75
CA MET A 579 10.02 -18.41 -14.15
C MET A 579 8.94 -19.32 -14.73
N THR A 580 7.70 -18.87 -14.64
CA THR A 580 6.50 -19.57 -15.10
C THR A 580 6.26 -19.35 -16.60
N GLN A 581 5.40 -20.17 -17.20
CA GLN A 581 4.96 -19.93 -18.59
C GLN A 581 4.26 -18.58 -18.74
N ALA A 582 3.51 -18.14 -17.72
CA ALA A 582 2.84 -16.86 -17.71
C ALA A 582 3.85 -15.69 -17.77
N PHE A 583 4.96 -15.79 -17.05
CA PHE A 583 6.05 -14.82 -17.11
C PHE A 583 6.69 -14.75 -18.51
N LYS A 584 6.99 -15.90 -19.13
CA LYS A 584 7.55 -15.94 -20.48
C LYS A 584 6.62 -15.30 -21.51
N LEU A 585 5.34 -15.70 -21.52
CA LEU A 585 4.33 -15.12 -22.41
C LEU A 585 4.19 -13.61 -22.19
N ARG A 586 4.27 -13.18 -20.94
CA ARG A 586 4.17 -11.77 -20.58
C ARG A 586 5.29 -10.92 -21.16
N ILE A 587 6.52 -11.43 -21.16
CA ILE A 587 7.66 -10.77 -21.80
C ILE A 587 7.42 -10.65 -23.30
N LEU A 588 6.99 -11.74 -23.95
CA LEU A 588 6.72 -11.74 -25.39
C LEU A 588 5.64 -10.71 -25.77
N ASP A 589 4.54 -10.64 -24.98
CA ASP A 589 3.48 -9.64 -25.17
C ASP A 589 4.04 -8.21 -25.11
N ILE A 590 5.00 -7.96 -24.22
CA ILE A 590 5.61 -6.63 -24.05
C ILE A 590 6.49 -6.26 -25.23
N PHE A 591 7.36 -7.16 -25.70
CA PHE A 591 8.20 -6.91 -26.88
C PHE A 591 7.36 -6.75 -28.16
N SER A 592 6.30 -7.56 -28.30
CA SER A 592 5.33 -7.44 -29.39
C SER A 592 4.60 -6.09 -29.36
N TRP A 593 4.18 -5.62 -28.18
CA TRP A 593 3.53 -4.31 -28.03
C TRP A 593 4.41 -3.14 -28.49
N TRP A 594 5.73 -3.23 -28.28
CA TRP A 594 6.69 -2.22 -28.74
C TRP A 594 6.97 -2.27 -30.25
N GLY A 595 6.45 -3.26 -30.99
CA GLY A 595 6.67 -3.41 -32.43
C GLY A 595 8.13 -3.70 -32.80
N ARG A 596 8.87 -4.41 -31.93
CA ARG A 596 10.29 -4.74 -32.13
C ARG A 596 10.45 -6.21 -32.52
N ASP A 597 10.06 -6.56 -33.73
CA ASP A 597 9.97 -7.95 -34.17
C ASP A 597 11.33 -8.69 -34.15
N GLU A 598 12.43 -8.01 -34.48
CA GLU A 598 13.78 -8.56 -34.41
C GLU A 598 14.18 -8.90 -32.96
N GLU A 599 14.01 -7.94 -32.02
CA GLU A 599 14.30 -8.18 -30.61
C GLU A 599 13.38 -9.25 -30.00
N LEU A 600 12.12 -9.31 -30.45
CA LEU A 600 11.16 -10.32 -30.03
C LEU A 600 11.62 -11.73 -30.40
N ALA A 601 12.18 -11.92 -31.59
CA ALA A 601 12.70 -13.21 -32.04
C ALA A 601 13.88 -13.68 -31.15
N GLU A 602 14.84 -12.80 -30.88
CA GLU A 602 15.98 -13.08 -30.00
C GLU A 602 15.53 -13.39 -28.56
N VAL A 603 14.59 -12.60 -28.02
CA VAL A 603 14.06 -12.81 -26.67
C VAL A 603 13.28 -14.12 -26.60
N LYS A 604 12.52 -14.47 -27.64
CA LYS A 604 11.80 -15.74 -27.70
C LYS A 604 12.76 -16.93 -27.66
N GLU A 605 13.82 -16.90 -28.47
CA GLU A 605 14.85 -17.93 -28.46
C GLU A 605 15.49 -18.07 -27.08
N ALA A 606 15.87 -16.94 -26.45
CA ALA A 606 16.42 -16.94 -25.09
C ALA A 606 15.44 -17.50 -24.04
N LEU A 607 14.16 -17.14 -24.12
CA LEU A 607 13.13 -17.65 -23.20
C LEU A 607 12.89 -19.16 -23.38
N ASP A 608 13.04 -19.70 -24.58
CA ASP A 608 12.92 -21.13 -24.86
C ASP A 608 14.08 -21.93 -24.25
N LEU A 609 15.27 -21.32 -24.12
CA LEU A 609 16.43 -21.92 -23.43
C LEU A 609 16.29 -21.94 -21.90
N LEU A 610 15.46 -21.07 -21.33
CA LEU A 610 15.27 -20.98 -19.88
C LEU A 610 14.37 -22.13 -19.36
N PRO A 611 14.61 -22.67 -18.16
CA PRO A 611 13.72 -23.67 -17.58
C PRO A 611 12.34 -23.06 -17.28
N THR A 612 11.26 -23.81 -17.45
CA THR A 612 9.90 -23.37 -17.05
C THR A 612 9.53 -24.01 -15.73
N PHE A 613 9.24 -23.18 -14.71
CA PHE A 613 8.70 -23.66 -13.45
C PHE A 613 7.29 -24.17 -13.68
N VAL A 614 7.12 -25.49 -13.66
CA VAL A 614 5.81 -26.13 -13.69
C VAL A 614 5.35 -26.32 -12.26
N GLU A 615 4.37 -25.53 -11.83
CA GLU A 615 3.83 -25.62 -10.48
C GLU A 615 3.27 -27.03 -10.25
N VAL A 616 3.86 -27.79 -9.32
CA VAL A 616 3.48 -29.18 -9.02
C VAL A 616 1.99 -29.29 -8.69
N GLU A 617 1.39 -28.24 -8.16
CA GLU A 617 -0.04 -28.18 -7.85
C GLU A 617 -0.91 -27.96 -9.09
N SER A 618 -0.42 -27.27 -10.11
CA SER A 618 -1.04 -27.23 -11.44
C SER A 618 -0.99 -28.61 -12.10
N ILE A 619 0.12 -29.35 -11.94
CA ILE A 619 0.24 -30.75 -12.37
C ILE A 619 -0.76 -31.61 -11.60
N LYS A 620 -0.85 -31.50 -10.26
CA LYS A 620 -1.83 -32.25 -9.45
C LYS A 620 -3.27 -31.92 -9.81
N LYS A 621 -3.61 -30.64 -10.04
CA LYS A 621 -4.95 -30.23 -10.50
C LYS A 621 -5.24 -30.77 -11.90
N MET A 622 -4.28 -30.70 -12.81
CA MET A 622 -4.39 -31.26 -14.17
C MET A 622 -4.56 -32.78 -14.10
N HIS A 623 -3.75 -33.47 -13.29
CA HIS A 623 -3.85 -34.91 -13.06
C HIS A 623 -5.21 -35.28 -12.46
N SER A 624 -5.68 -34.54 -11.44
CA SER A 624 -7.01 -34.77 -10.84
C SER A 624 -8.15 -34.55 -11.84
N ARG A 625 -8.03 -33.59 -12.77
CA ARG A 625 -9.00 -33.38 -13.85
C ARG A 625 -8.96 -34.52 -14.86
N ILE A 626 -7.79 -34.95 -15.28
CA ILE A 626 -7.60 -36.10 -16.18
C ILE A 626 -8.18 -37.37 -15.54
N THR A 627 -7.91 -37.61 -14.24
CA THR A 627 -8.47 -38.76 -13.52
C THR A 627 -10.00 -38.69 -13.43
N LYS A 628 -10.57 -37.50 -13.19
CA LYS A 628 -12.02 -37.28 -13.11
C LYS A 628 -12.73 -37.36 -14.47
N GLU A 629 -12.05 -36.99 -15.55
CA GLU A 629 -12.54 -37.17 -16.93
C GLU A 629 -12.43 -38.63 -17.39
N ARG A 630 -11.34 -39.33 -17.04
CA ARG A 630 -11.21 -40.78 -17.27
C ARG A 630 -12.26 -41.58 -16.50
N SER A 631 -12.53 -41.25 -15.23
CA SER A 631 -13.59 -41.92 -14.46
C SER A 631 -14.99 -41.68 -15.05
N LYS A 632 -15.24 -40.51 -15.65
CA LYS A 632 -16.48 -40.23 -16.38
C LYS A 632 -16.59 -41.02 -17.69
N LYS A 633 -15.50 -41.17 -18.46
CA LYS A 633 -15.51 -41.97 -19.68
C LYS A 633 -15.70 -43.47 -19.43
N VAL A 634 -15.19 -43.99 -18.30
CA VAL A 634 -15.37 -45.41 -17.92
C VAL A 634 -16.80 -45.73 -17.49
N GLN A 635 -17.60 -44.75 -17.06
CA GLN A 635 -19.01 -44.95 -16.67
C GLN A 635 -20.02 -44.84 -17.84
N VAL A 636 -19.57 -44.60 -19.08
CA VAL A 636 -20.48 -44.37 -20.25
C VAL A 636 -20.55 -45.57 -21.20
N HIS A 637 -20.02 -46.74 -20.84
CA HIS A 637 -20.38 -48.00 -21.50
C HIS A 637 -21.14 -48.92 -20.55
N PRO A 638 -22.47 -48.80 -20.44
CA PRO A 638 -23.28 -49.97 -20.14
C PRO A 638 -23.16 -50.94 -21.33
N ALA A 639 -22.84 -52.19 -21.04
CA ALA A 639 -22.89 -53.27 -22.00
C ALA A 639 -24.34 -53.37 -22.54
N GLU A 640 -24.53 -53.05 -23.82
CA GLU A 640 -25.64 -53.61 -24.58
C GLU A 640 -25.26 -55.06 -24.92
N ASP A 641 -25.57 -55.97 -24.00
CA ASP A 641 -25.71 -57.39 -24.33
C ASP A 641 -27.05 -57.56 -25.05
N GLY A 642 -26.99 -57.70 -26.37
CA GLY A 642 -28.05 -58.23 -27.21
C GLY A 642 -27.59 -59.54 -27.83
N THR A 643 -28.19 -60.65 -27.38
CA THR A 643 -28.51 -61.90 -28.12
C THR A 643 -27.52 -62.40 -29.19
N GLU A 644 -26.84 -63.51 -28.89
CA GLU A 644 -27.16 -64.86 -29.41
C GLU A 644 -26.60 -65.95 -28.49
#